data_AF-A0A0A2WJU7-F1
#
_entry.id   AF-A0A0A2WJU7-F1
#
_cell.length_a   1.000
_cell.length_b   1.000
_cell.length_c   1.000
_cell.angle_alpha   90.00
_cell.angle_beta   90.00
_cell.angle_gamma   90.00
#
_symmetry.space_group_name_H-M   'P 1'
#
loop_
_entity.id
_entity.type
_entity.pdbx_description
1 polymer ?
#
loop_
_entity_poly.entity_id
_entity_poly.type
_entity_poly.pdbx_seq_one_letter_code
_entity_poly.pdbx_strand_id
1 'polypeptide(L)'
;MEILRNIRNCLNHCGVVDAIGLAHQGESIVAWDAQTGLPLCNAIIWQDQRTESVIQKLRAEGIEEVVRARAGLPLDTYFSASKMGWVMNNVAGARELLRKGTLRLGTMDAFFMFHLCGVHATDYNSASRTSLFNIHTLQWDEELCRIFGVPIEALPEVRHNTGHFGDVRSEGNTTTTPLTACIVDQFAGTYGHGCVEPGQMKITFGTGAFLQSIAGTDVPDAHGSGLLPTLCWKLPGEKPVYGLDGGVYNAASAVNWAGKIGLFTELEDFSDFPNEPAIARGLAFVPALSGLGCPHWDRSAAGLWAGLSLETERKDMLQSILEGIAVRSAEVINAMARVRPVGDTISVDGGLSSNRYFTQFLSTLIQKQIVSPSNREITAQGVAMLARKGLGNEHPLKAVMSEIGNIIIYIIMAGTLLGAMASVVKPESGLGKEFVNGIHAIGPVFLAQAGIMAAIPIISYAITHTIGPLFESMGSDVSIAALSVIAVDMGGYQLADVIAANRDQWITAMLIGYTSGASIVYLIPVGLVMLQKKDHKYLALGAMAGLISIPFGVLISLMLITLNNIPVREIISTSSAANHYLSIDFVNALHLLSPLFAFCFLLALGLKYRTDLMVNAFLLFGKVMDAFIKLVLAACIIQHFTGLFTTLFGHWIFDPLFADEKELYRAIEIAGYIGIMLAGTFPICYLFQKYCQRPMKFIGRRLKLSDTGALGMVMVLANIIAVFHLFASMRARDKVLCVAFGICAQATLGDHLAFTANFQPTLVLPIMAGKFLAGAIAVAIAIFISVPEAQRMEQKDAQSAGESSPETGMTPQRTQ
;
A
#
# COMPACT_ATOMS: atom_id res chain seq x y z
N MET A 1 -11.21 -33.86 -15.71
CA MET A 1 -11.33 -33.42 -17.12
C MET A 1 -12.14 -32.14 -17.28
N GLU A 2 -13.32 -32.00 -16.67
CA GLU A 2 -14.14 -30.77 -16.76
C GLU A 2 -13.37 -29.49 -16.38
N ILE A 3 -12.65 -29.49 -15.25
CA ILE A 3 -11.86 -28.33 -14.79
C ILE A 3 -10.83 -27.90 -15.85
N LEU A 4 -10.15 -28.84 -16.51
CA LEU A 4 -9.21 -28.53 -17.59
C LEU A 4 -9.87 -27.82 -18.77
N ARG A 5 -11.08 -28.26 -19.14
CA ARG A 5 -11.88 -27.59 -20.18
C ARG A 5 -12.24 -26.17 -19.74
N ASN A 6 -12.62 -25.98 -18.48
CA ASN A 6 -12.95 -24.66 -17.95
C ASN A 6 -11.72 -23.73 -17.94
N ILE A 7 -10.54 -24.23 -17.52
CA ILE A 7 -9.28 -23.48 -17.58
C ILE A 7 -8.99 -23.05 -19.02
N ARG A 8 -9.08 -23.96 -19.99
CA ARG A 8 -8.86 -23.63 -21.42
C ARG A 8 -9.87 -22.62 -21.93
N ASN A 9 -11.14 -22.77 -21.58
CA ASN A 9 -12.18 -21.81 -21.94
C ASN A 9 -11.88 -20.43 -21.36
N CYS A 10 -11.45 -20.32 -20.10
CA CYS A 10 -11.02 -19.05 -19.51
C CYS A 10 -9.86 -18.44 -20.30
N LEU A 11 -8.81 -19.20 -20.58
CA LEU A 11 -7.66 -18.75 -21.36
C LEU A 11 -8.06 -18.24 -22.76
N ASN A 12 -9.02 -18.90 -23.43
CA ASN A 12 -9.52 -18.48 -24.74
C ASN A 12 -10.31 -17.16 -24.70
N HIS A 13 -10.89 -16.80 -23.55
CA HIS A 13 -11.62 -15.53 -23.37
C HIS A 13 -10.75 -14.42 -22.77
N CYS A 14 -9.58 -14.76 -22.23
CA CYS A 14 -8.59 -13.79 -21.82
C CYS A 14 -7.95 -13.13 -23.05
N GLY A 15 -7.57 -11.85 -22.93
CA GLY A 15 -6.78 -11.16 -23.94
C GLY A 15 -5.34 -11.68 -23.99
N VAL A 16 -4.37 -10.79 -24.14
CA VAL A 16 -2.95 -11.17 -24.03
C VAL A 16 -2.65 -11.54 -22.57
N VAL A 17 -2.12 -12.75 -22.36
CA VAL A 17 -1.72 -13.26 -21.03
C VAL A 17 -0.20 -13.44 -21.00
N ASP A 18 0.47 -12.75 -20.08
CA ASP A 18 1.93 -12.81 -19.95
C ASP A 18 2.43 -14.11 -19.30
N ALA A 19 1.68 -14.63 -18.32
CA ALA A 19 2.00 -15.87 -17.60
C ALA A 19 0.77 -16.50 -16.93
N ILE A 20 0.88 -17.79 -16.65
CA ILE A 20 -0.08 -18.57 -15.88
C ILE A 20 0.54 -19.02 -14.56
N GLY A 21 -0.18 -18.80 -13.47
CA GLY A 21 0.11 -19.38 -12.16
C GLY A 21 -0.95 -20.41 -11.79
N LEU A 22 -0.53 -21.55 -11.25
CA LEU A 22 -1.41 -22.65 -10.85
C LEU A 22 -1.46 -22.78 -9.33
N ALA A 23 -2.59 -22.36 -8.74
CA ALA A 23 -2.95 -22.71 -7.38
C ALA A 23 -3.95 -23.87 -7.42
N HIS A 24 -3.80 -24.84 -6.52
CA HIS A 24 -4.68 -26.00 -6.47
C HIS A 24 -4.93 -26.44 -5.03
N GLN A 25 -6.01 -27.20 -4.85
CA GLN A 25 -6.23 -27.91 -3.60
C GLN A 25 -5.09 -28.90 -3.35
N GLY A 26 -4.45 -28.82 -2.19
CA GLY A 26 -3.81 -29.98 -1.58
C GLY A 26 -4.89 -30.83 -0.90
N GLU A 27 -4.70 -32.10 -0.58
CA GLU A 27 -3.67 -33.10 -0.88
C GLU A 27 -4.17 -34.13 -1.93
N SER A 28 -5.26 -33.79 -2.61
CA SER A 28 -6.00 -34.64 -3.54
C SER A 28 -5.09 -35.25 -4.61
N ILE A 29 -5.28 -36.54 -4.90
CA ILE A 29 -4.45 -37.30 -5.85
C ILE A 29 -5.24 -37.82 -7.04
N VAL A 30 -4.53 -38.11 -8.12
CA VAL A 30 -5.04 -38.79 -9.30
C VAL A 30 -3.96 -39.69 -9.92
N ALA A 31 -4.40 -40.79 -10.51
CA ALA A 31 -3.56 -41.70 -11.29
C ALA A 31 -4.02 -41.69 -12.74
N TRP A 32 -3.08 -41.60 -13.67
CA TRP A 32 -3.37 -41.58 -15.11
C TRP A 32 -2.30 -42.33 -15.91
N ASP A 33 -2.65 -42.65 -17.15
CA ASP A 33 -1.72 -43.21 -18.12
C ASP A 33 -1.03 -42.07 -18.90
N ALA A 34 0.30 -42.04 -18.91
CA ALA A 34 1.09 -41.06 -19.65
C ALA A 34 0.88 -41.12 -21.17
N GLN A 35 0.49 -42.29 -21.72
CA GLN A 35 0.28 -42.41 -23.16
C GLN A 35 -1.07 -41.86 -23.61
N THR A 36 -2.13 -42.21 -22.90
CA THR A 36 -3.49 -41.80 -23.25
C THR A 36 -3.94 -40.50 -22.59
N GLY A 37 -3.29 -40.11 -21.49
CA GLY A 37 -3.73 -39.02 -20.61
C GLY A 37 -5.01 -39.32 -19.83
N LEU A 38 -5.55 -40.54 -19.92
CA LEU A 38 -6.81 -40.86 -19.27
C LEU A 38 -6.58 -41.22 -17.80
N PRO A 39 -7.39 -40.67 -16.88
CA PRO A 39 -7.34 -41.06 -15.48
C PRO A 39 -7.85 -42.50 -15.29
N LEU A 40 -7.18 -43.27 -14.44
CA LEU A 40 -7.57 -44.66 -14.13
C LEU A 40 -8.79 -44.72 -13.19
N CYS A 41 -8.97 -43.68 -12.38
CA CYS A 41 -10.07 -43.53 -11.44
C CYS A 41 -10.39 -42.05 -11.22
N ASN A 42 -11.49 -41.77 -10.53
CA ASN A 42 -11.75 -40.43 -10.03
C ASN A 42 -10.62 -39.96 -9.11
N ALA A 43 -10.40 -38.64 -9.05
CA ALA A 43 -9.49 -38.07 -8.07
C ALA A 43 -9.97 -38.45 -6.65
N ILE A 44 -9.04 -38.87 -5.80
CA ILE A 44 -9.32 -39.17 -4.39
C ILE A 44 -9.00 -37.90 -3.61
N ILE A 45 -10.05 -37.25 -3.10
CA ILE A 45 -9.95 -35.93 -2.47
C ILE A 45 -9.36 -35.98 -1.06
N TRP A 46 -8.82 -34.87 -0.57
CA TRP A 46 -8.23 -34.75 0.77
C TRP A 46 -9.16 -35.15 1.93
N GLN A 47 -10.49 -35.01 1.76
CA GLN A 47 -11.50 -35.38 2.75
C GLN A 47 -11.77 -36.89 2.83
N ASP A 48 -11.26 -37.69 1.89
CA ASP A 48 -11.61 -39.09 1.76
C ASP A 48 -10.94 -39.96 2.85
N GLN A 49 -11.76 -40.66 3.63
CA GLN A 49 -11.32 -41.49 4.77
C GLN A 49 -11.12 -42.97 4.43
N ARG A 50 -11.18 -43.39 3.15
CA ARG A 50 -11.10 -44.82 2.76
C ARG A 50 -9.84 -45.53 3.23
N THR A 51 -8.81 -44.77 3.60
CA THR A 51 -7.49 -45.28 4.02
C THR A 51 -7.32 -45.36 5.53
N GLU A 52 -8.38 -45.13 6.31
CA GLU A 52 -8.32 -45.14 7.79
C GLU A 52 -7.76 -46.45 8.35
N SER A 53 -8.18 -47.60 7.80
CA SER A 53 -7.68 -48.91 8.23
C SER A 53 -6.17 -49.08 7.99
N VAL A 54 -5.63 -48.49 6.92
CA VAL A 54 -4.19 -48.48 6.61
C VAL A 54 -3.45 -47.59 7.61
N ILE A 55 -3.99 -46.41 7.89
CA ILE A 55 -3.41 -45.46 8.86
C ILE A 55 -3.34 -46.08 10.27
N GLN A 56 -4.42 -46.72 10.72
CA GLN A 56 -4.44 -47.37 12.04
C GLN A 56 -3.45 -48.53 12.12
N LYS A 57 -3.29 -49.31 11.04
CA LYS A 57 -2.28 -50.36 10.97
C LYS A 57 -0.86 -49.80 11.09
N LEU A 58 -0.53 -48.77 10.31
CA LEU A 58 0.79 -48.12 10.35
C LEU A 58 1.08 -47.50 11.73
N ARG A 59 0.06 -46.94 12.38
CA ARG A 59 0.17 -46.41 13.74
C ARG A 59 0.47 -47.53 14.75
N ALA A 60 -0.23 -48.67 14.66
CA ALA A 60 0.03 -49.83 15.51
C ALA A 60 1.43 -50.43 15.29
N GLU A 61 2.01 -50.26 14.11
CA GLU A 61 3.38 -50.66 13.77
C GLU A 61 4.45 -49.63 14.21
N GLY A 62 4.06 -48.50 14.83
CA GLY A 62 4.98 -47.48 15.33
C GLY A 62 5.58 -46.58 14.24
N ILE A 63 4.98 -46.54 13.05
CA ILE A 63 5.52 -45.83 11.88
C ILE A 63 5.34 -44.30 11.96
N GLU A 64 4.48 -43.81 12.84
CA GLU A 64 4.14 -42.38 12.91
C GLU A 64 5.35 -41.48 13.16
N GLU A 65 6.26 -41.89 14.05
CA GLU A 65 7.47 -41.11 14.34
C GLU A 65 8.42 -41.06 13.14
N VAL A 66 8.47 -42.11 12.31
CA VAL A 66 9.28 -42.14 11.09
C VAL A 66 8.73 -41.14 10.06
N VAL A 67 7.40 -41.11 9.87
CA VAL A 67 6.75 -40.17 8.96
C VAL A 67 6.92 -38.73 9.45
N ARG A 68 6.71 -38.49 10.75
CA ARG A 68 6.85 -37.16 11.35
C ARG A 68 8.29 -36.64 11.25
N ALA A 69 9.28 -37.48 11.55
CA ALA A 69 10.69 -37.08 11.51
C ALA A 69 11.22 -36.81 10.09
N ARG A 70 10.57 -37.34 9.05
CA ARG A 70 11.00 -37.15 7.64
C ARG A 70 10.17 -36.14 6.89
N ALA A 71 8.84 -36.25 6.99
CA ALA A 71 7.89 -35.43 6.23
C ALA A 71 7.31 -34.27 7.04
N GLY A 72 7.46 -34.26 8.37
CA GLY A 72 6.84 -33.25 9.23
C GLY A 72 5.32 -33.44 9.45
N LEU A 73 4.75 -34.55 8.96
CA LEU A 73 3.31 -34.79 8.95
C LEU A 73 2.92 -35.98 9.84
N PRO A 74 1.73 -35.96 10.46
CA PRO A 74 1.22 -37.10 11.21
C PRO A 74 0.66 -38.17 10.26
N LEU A 75 0.44 -39.38 10.78
CA LEU A 75 -0.34 -40.39 10.08
C LEU A 75 -1.83 -39.99 10.13
N ASP A 76 -2.34 -39.44 9.04
CA ASP A 76 -3.76 -39.11 8.87
C ASP A 76 -4.21 -39.44 7.44
N THR A 77 -5.48 -39.80 7.29
CA THR A 77 -6.11 -40.03 5.99
C THR A 77 -6.17 -38.78 5.11
N TYR A 78 -5.89 -37.59 5.65
CA TYR A 78 -5.84 -36.31 4.96
C TYR A 78 -4.76 -36.26 3.86
N PHE A 79 -3.57 -36.84 4.10
CA PHE A 79 -2.42 -36.72 3.19
C PHE A 79 -2.42 -37.74 2.03
N SER A 80 -1.59 -37.48 1.01
CA SER A 80 -1.63 -38.18 -0.28
C SER A 80 -1.13 -39.63 -0.25
N ALA A 81 -0.12 -39.94 0.58
CA ALA A 81 0.63 -41.20 0.51
C ALA A 81 -0.25 -42.45 0.62
N SER A 82 -1.13 -42.50 1.62
CA SER A 82 -2.02 -43.65 1.84
C SER A 82 -3.01 -43.83 0.68
N LYS A 83 -3.46 -42.74 0.05
CA LYS A 83 -4.37 -42.77 -1.11
C LYS A 83 -3.66 -43.28 -2.36
N MET A 84 -2.42 -42.84 -2.57
CA MET A 84 -1.55 -43.35 -3.64
C MET A 84 -1.30 -44.85 -3.48
N GLY A 85 -0.98 -45.31 -2.27
CA GLY A 85 -0.87 -46.74 -1.96
C GLY A 85 -2.17 -47.51 -2.17
N TRP A 86 -3.31 -46.91 -1.82
CA TRP A 86 -4.63 -47.50 -2.08
C TRP A 86 -4.87 -47.70 -3.58
N VAL A 87 -4.52 -46.73 -4.42
CA VAL A 87 -4.63 -46.85 -5.89
C VAL A 87 -3.82 -48.05 -6.39
N MET A 88 -2.57 -48.19 -5.93
CA MET A 88 -1.69 -49.29 -6.35
C MET A 88 -2.21 -50.69 -5.99
N ASN A 89 -3.07 -50.76 -4.97
CA ASN A 89 -3.64 -52.01 -4.47
C ASN A 89 -5.04 -52.31 -5.00
N ASN A 90 -5.83 -51.28 -5.35
CA ASN A 90 -7.26 -51.45 -5.61
C ASN A 90 -7.70 -51.04 -7.02
N VAL A 91 -6.95 -50.19 -7.73
CA VAL A 91 -7.36 -49.70 -9.05
C VAL A 91 -6.83 -50.63 -10.15
N ALA A 92 -7.76 -51.22 -10.91
CA ALA A 92 -7.44 -52.08 -12.04
C ALA A 92 -6.57 -51.35 -13.07
N GLY A 93 -5.58 -52.04 -13.62
CA GLY A 93 -4.64 -51.47 -14.61
C GLY A 93 -3.45 -50.70 -14.02
N ALA A 94 -3.49 -50.22 -12.76
CA ALA A 94 -2.41 -49.42 -12.19
C ALA A 94 -1.05 -50.16 -12.21
N ARG A 95 -1.02 -51.41 -11.73
CA ARG A 95 0.19 -52.25 -11.75
C ARG A 95 0.65 -52.63 -13.16
N GLU A 96 -0.26 -52.68 -14.12
CA GLU A 96 0.09 -52.95 -15.52
C GLU A 96 0.78 -51.76 -16.16
N LEU A 97 0.24 -50.55 -15.98
CA LEU A 97 0.87 -49.31 -16.46
C LEU A 97 2.20 -49.05 -15.79
N LEU A 98 2.35 -49.42 -14.51
CA LEU A 98 3.63 -49.36 -13.82
C LEU A 98 4.67 -50.24 -14.53
N ARG A 99 4.33 -51.51 -14.84
CA ARG A 99 5.22 -52.40 -15.60
C ARG A 99 5.57 -51.87 -17.00
N LYS A 100 4.65 -51.11 -17.61
CA LYS A 100 4.87 -50.44 -18.91
C LYS A 100 5.67 -49.13 -18.79
N GLY A 101 5.91 -48.63 -17.58
CA GLY A 101 6.57 -47.34 -17.33
C GLY A 101 5.71 -46.10 -17.65
N THR A 102 4.40 -46.29 -17.88
CA THR A 102 3.48 -45.21 -18.29
C THR A 102 2.56 -44.75 -17.18
N LEU A 103 2.58 -45.38 -16.00
CA LEU A 103 1.83 -44.90 -14.85
C LEU A 103 2.35 -43.53 -14.40
N ARG A 104 1.42 -42.62 -14.14
CA ARG A 104 1.68 -41.34 -13.49
C ARG A 104 0.76 -41.21 -12.29
N LEU A 105 1.32 -40.79 -11.18
CA LEU A 105 0.64 -40.70 -9.90
C LEU A 105 1.11 -39.44 -9.18
N GLY A 106 0.18 -38.54 -8.88
CA GLY A 106 0.54 -37.24 -8.32
C GLY A 106 -0.65 -36.50 -7.75
N THR A 107 -0.36 -35.35 -7.16
CA THR A 107 -1.33 -34.35 -6.75
C THR A 107 -1.92 -33.62 -7.97
N MET A 108 -2.92 -32.78 -7.72
CA MET A 108 -3.68 -32.11 -8.78
C MET A 108 -2.83 -31.22 -9.69
N ASP A 109 -1.81 -30.57 -9.16
CA ASP A 109 -0.82 -29.80 -9.94
C ASP A 109 -0.12 -30.63 -11.00
N ALA A 110 0.39 -31.80 -10.63
CA ALA A 110 1.10 -32.68 -11.57
C ALA A 110 0.19 -33.14 -12.71
N PHE A 111 -1.08 -33.40 -12.38
CA PHE A 111 -2.10 -33.73 -13.39
C PHE A 111 -2.40 -32.54 -14.30
N PHE A 112 -2.60 -31.34 -13.74
CA PHE A 112 -2.89 -30.16 -14.53
C PHE A 112 -1.72 -29.73 -15.41
N MET A 113 -0.49 -29.71 -14.88
CA MET A 113 0.71 -29.42 -15.68
C MET A 113 0.89 -30.42 -16.83
N PHE A 114 0.66 -31.72 -16.57
CA PHE A 114 0.73 -32.73 -17.61
C PHE A 114 -0.25 -32.45 -18.75
N HIS A 115 -1.48 -32.07 -18.43
CA HIS A 115 -2.52 -31.81 -19.42
C HIS A 115 -2.49 -30.42 -20.07
N LEU A 116 -1.88 -29.44 -19.42
CA LEU A 116 -1.81 -28.05 -19.90
C LEU A 116 -0.55 -27.80 -20.73
N CYS A 117 0.60 -28.32 -20.30
CA CYS A 117 1.89 -28.07 -20.94
C CYS A 117 2.74 -29.34 -21.16
N GLY A 118 2.21 -30.54 -20.92
CA GLY A 118 2.90 -31.80 -21.21
C GLY A 118 3.97 -32.20 -20.18
N VAL A 119 3.97 -31.57 -19.00
CA VAL A 119 5.03 -31.74 -17.99
C VAL A 119 4.53 -32.52 -16.77
N HIS A 120 5.23 -33.59 -16.41
CA HIS A 120 5.00 -34.36 -15.19
C HIS A 120 5.92 -33.87 -14.06
N ALA A 121 5.56 -32.74 -13.46
CA ALA A 121 6.28 -32.13 -12.36
C ALA A 121 5.33 -31.77 -11.22
N THR A 122 5.88 -31.50 -10.04
CA THR A 122 5.21 -30.91 -8.88
C THR A 122 6.13 -29.86 -8.26
N ASP A 123 5.60 -28.94 -7.48
CA ASP A 123 6.45 -27.99 -6.74
C ASP A 123 6.84 -28.52 -5.34
N TYR A 124 7.86 -27.92 -4.74
CA TYR A 124 8.34 -28.29 -3.41
C TYR A 124 7.28 -28.21 -2.30
N ASN A 125 6.40 -27.21 -2.35
CA ASN A 125 5.32 -27.06 -1.38
C ASN A 125 4.31 -28.21 -1.54
N SER A 126 3.83 -28.48 -2.77
CA SER A 126 2.93 -29.59 -3.07
C SER A 126 3.50 -30.96 -2.68
N ALA A 127 4.76 -31.21 -3.02
CA ALA A 127 5.46 -32.44 -2.65
C ALA A 127 5.51 -32.64 -1.13
N SER A 128 5.76 -31.56 -0.36
CA SER A 128 5.82 -31.62 1.10
C SER A 128 4.52 -32.07 1.76
N ARG A 129 3.38 -31.91 1.09
CA ARG A 129 2.05 -32.29 1.61
C ARG A 129 1.69 -33.76 1.39
N THR A 130 2.56 -34.53 0.75
CA THR A 130 2.23 -35.90 0.35
C THR A 130 2.45 -36.96 1.42
N SER A 131 3.27 -36.70 2.44
CA SER A 131 3.88 -37.73 3.32
C SER A 131 4.84 -38.71 2.64
N LEU A 132 5.26 -38.43 1.40
CA LEU A 132 6.29 -39.19 0.67
C LEU A 132 7.58 -38.38 0.46
N PHE A 133 7.55 -37.08 0.76
CA PHE A 133 8.65 -36.16 0.55
C PHE A 133 9.35 -35.86 1.86
N ASN A 134 10.68 -35.94 1.87
CA ASN A 134 11.49 -35.60 3.02
C ASN A 134 11.78 -34.10 3.04
N ILE A 135 11.23 -33.39 4.03
CA ILE A 135 11.34 -31.93 4.11
C ILE A 135 12.74 -31.45 4.50
N HIS A 136 13.63 -32.35 4.95
CA HIS A 136 15.02 -32.01 5.29
C HIS A 136 15.96 -32.17 4.09
N THR A 137 15.81 -33.28 3.34
CA THR A 137 16.65 -33.55 2.16
C THR A 137 16.10 -32.92 0.88
N LEU A 138 14.82 -32.52 0.91
CA LEU A 138 14.07 -31.98 -0.22
C LEU A 138 14.00 -32.93 -1.42
N GLN A 139 13.80 -34.22 -1.13
CA GLN A 139 13.67 -35.28 -2.13
C GLN A 139 12.51 -36.23 -1.77
N TRP A 140 12.00 -36.94 -2.77
CA TRP A 140 11.16 -38.12 -2.52
C TRP A 140 11.93 -39.13 -1.65
N ASP A 141 11.27 -39.63 -0.61
CA ASP A 141 11.89 -40.51 0.37
C ASP A 141 11.53 -41.97 0.03
N GLU A 142 12.53 -42.75 -0.35
CA GLU A 142 12.35 -44.15 -0.75
C GLU A 142 11.73 -45.00 0.36
N GLU A 143 12.06 -44.72 1.63
CA GLU A 143 11.52 -45.47 2.76
C GLU A 143 10.05 -45.15 3.00
N LEU A 144 9.67 -43.87 2.91
CA LEU A 144 8.25 -43.48 2.97
C LEU A 144 7.47 -44.10 1.81
N CYS A 145 8.02 -44.06 0.59
CA CYS A 145 7.42 -44.69 -0.58
C CYS A 145 7.21 -46.20 -0.36
N ARG A 146 8.21 -46.90 0.19
CA ARG A 146 8.11 -48.32 0.53
C ARG A 146 7.04 -48.60 1.58
N ILE A 147 6.99 -47.80 2.65
CA ILE A 147 6.00 -47.90 3.73
C ILE A 147 4.56 -47.82 3.19
N PHE A 148 4.30 -46.83 2.32
CA PHE A 148 2.97 -46.63 1.75
C PHE A 148 2.69 -47.46 0.48
N GLY A 149 3.67 -48.21 -0.02
CA GLY A 149 3.55 -49.04 -1.22
C GLY A 149 3.41 -48.22 -2.51
N VAL A 150 4.09 -47.08 -2.58
CA VAL A 150 4.05 -46.15 -3.71
C VAL A 150 5.35 -46.30 -4.53
N PRO A 151 5.26 -46.60 -5.84
CA PRO A 151 6.45 -46.66 -6.71
C PRO A 151 6.99 -45.25 -6.98
N ILE A 152 8.24 -45.00 -6.60
CA ILE A 152 8.88 -43.68 -6.73
C ILE A 152 8.98 -43.23 -8.19
N GLU A 153 9.13 -44.17 -9.12
CA GLU A 153 9.19 -43.94 -10.56
C GLU A 153 7.87 -43.45 -11.18
N ALA A 154 6.75 -43.58 -10.47
CA ALA A 154 5.46 -43.05 -10.91
C ALA A 154 5.23 -41.60 -10.43
N LEU A 155 6.07 -41.09 -9.52
CA LEU A 155 5.93 -39.76 -8.93
C LEU A 155 6.50 -38.66 -9.85
N PRO A 156 5.97 -37.43 -9.78
CA PRO A 156 6.45 -36.31 -10.58
C PRO A 156 7.84 -35.81 -10.15
N GLU A 157 8.55 -35.17 -11.06
CA GLU A 157 9.77 -34.43 -10.75
C GLU A 157 9.45 -33.23 -9.85
N VAL A 158 10.18 -33.04 -8.75
CA VAL A 158 9.98 -31.89 -7.85
C VAL A 158 10.77 -30.68 -8.33
N ARG A 159 10.11 -29.54 -8.54
CA ARG A 159 10.69 -28.28 -9.04
C ARG A 159 10.43 -27.11 -8.10
N HIS A 160 11.12 -25.99 -8.35
CA HIS A 160 10.89 -24.72 -7.65
C HIS A 160 9.44 -24.24 -7.83
N ASN A 161 8.90 -23.52 -6.85
CA ASN A 161 7.54 -22.97 -6.92
C ASN A 161 7.35 -21.94 -8.03
N THR A 162 8.45 -21.32 -8.49
CA THR A 162 8.47 -20.41 -9.62
C THR A 162 9.54 -20.83 -10.63
N GLY A 163 9.29 -20.53 -11.90
CA GLY A 163 10.16 -20.87 -13.03
C GLY A 163 9.34 -21.43 -14.19
N HIS A 164 9.96 -21.62 -15.36
CA HIS A 164 9.24 -22.10 -16.53
C HIS A 164 8.89 -23.59 -16.41
N PHE A 165 7.60 -23.90 -16.26
CA PHE A 165 7.10 -25.27 -16.24
C PHE A 165 6.74 -25.79 -17.62
N GLY A 166 6.35 -24.90 -18.54
CA GLY A 166 6.02 -25.24 -19.92
C GLY A 166 5.03 -24.25 -20.52
N ASP A 167 4.81 -24.36 -21.83
CA ASP A 167 3.94 -23.48 -22.60
C ASP A 167 2.53 -24.05 -22.73
N VAL A 168 1.53 -23.26 -22.31
CA VAL A 168 0.11 -23.61 -22.42
C VAL A 168 -0.45 -23.00 -23.70
N ARG A 169 -1.13 -23.83 -24.51
CA ARG A 169 -1.76 -23.39 -25.75
C ARG A 169 -3.25 -23.17 -25.57
N SER A 170 -3.73 -21.98 -25.95
CA SER A 170 -5.15 -21.64 -26.05
C SER A 170 -5.69 -22.05 -27.43
N GLU A 171 -6.90 -22.60 -27.47
CA GLU A 171 -7.57 -22.95 -28.73
C GLU A 171 -8.05 -21.65 -29.41
N GLY A 172 -7.50 -21.35 -30.60
CA GLY A 172 -7.83 -20.15 -31.37
C GLY A 172 -6.79 -19.02 -31.28
N ASN A 173 -5.81 -19.12 -30.38
CA ASN A 173 -4.69 -18.19 -30.29
C ASN A 173 -3.44 -18.79 -30.97
N THR A 174 -2.66 -17.96 -31.69
CA THR A 174 -1.39 -18.40 -32.31
C THR A 174 -0.22 -18.36 -31.33
N THR A 175 -0.42 -17.79 -30.15
CA THR A 175 0.59 -17.61 -29.10
C THR A 175 0.42 -18.64 -27.99
N THR A 176 1.53 -19.03 -27.37
CA THR A 176 1.56 -19.84 -26.15
C THR A 176 1.80 -18.94 -24.94
N THR A 177 1.27 -19.33 -23.80
CA THR A 177 1.46 -18.62 -22.53
C THR A 177 2.25 -19.52 -21.57
N PRO A 178 3.36 -19.03 -20.98
CA PRO A 178 4.16 -19.84 -20.08
C PRO A 178 3.45 -20.04 -18.74
N LEU A 179 3.43 -21.27 -18.24
CA LEU A 179 3.11 -21.57 -16.84
C LEU A 179 4.38 -21.37 -16.01
N THR A 180 4.35 -20.42 -15.09
CA THR A 180 5.54 -19.93 -14.38
C THR A 180 5.50 -20.04 -12.86
N ALA A 181 4.37 -20.46 -12.30
CA ALA A 181 4.25 -20.74 -10.87
C ALA A 181 3.30 -21.89 -10.56
N CYS A 182 3.61 -22.63 -9.51
CA CYS A 182 2.78 -23.69 -8.96
C CYS A 182 2.94 -23.74 -7.43
N ILE A 183 1.82 -23.83 -6.71
CA ILE A 183 1.79 -23.90 -5.25
C ILE A 183 0.41 -24.37 -4.75
N VAL A 184 0.33 -24.93 -3.54
CA VAL A 184 -0.96 -25.23 -2.88
C VAL A 184 -1.70 -23.94 -2.52
N ASP A 185 -3.03 -23.96 -2.66
CA ASP A 185 -3.94 -22.83 -2.45
C ASP A 185 -3.74 -22.08 -1.11
N GLN A 186 -3.57 -22.77 0.01
CA GLN A 186 -3.34 -22.14 1.32
C GLN A 186 -2.07 -21.28 1.35
N PHE A 187 -1.01 -21.72 0.67
CA PHE A 187 0.26 -21.03 0.60
C PHE A 187 0.29 -19.96 -0.49
N ALA A 188 -0.47 -20.16 -1.59
CA ALA A 188 -0.78 -19.07 -2.51
C ALA A 188 -1.48 -17.92 -1.77
N GLY A 189 -2.51 -18.22 -0.97
CA GLY A 189 -3.19 -17.24 -0.14
C GLY A 189 -2.24 -16.56 0.83
N THR A 190 -1.42 -17.35 1.56
CA THR A 190 -0.39 -16.82 2.47
C THR A 190 0.53 -15.81 1.78
N TYR A 191 1.04 -16.15 0.59
CA TYR A 191 1.86 -15.25 -0.21
C TYR A 191 1.08 -14.02 -0.70
N GLY A 192 -0.19 -14.19 -1.10
CA GLY A 192 -1.07 -13.11 -1.55
C GLY A 192 -1.37 -12.07 -0.46
N HIS A 193 -1.42 -12.47 0.81
CA HIS A 193 -1.50 -11.58 1.96
C HIS A 193 -0.17 -10.86 2.27
N GLY A 194 0.89 -11.11 1.51
CA GLY A 194 2.21 -10.55 1.76
C GLY A 194 2.94 -11.19 2.94
N CYS A 195 2.49 -12.36 3.43
CA CYS A 195 3.16 -13.10 4.49
C CYS A 195 4.33 -13.88 3.90
N VAL A 196 5.51 -13.25 3.80
CA VAL A 196 6.73 -13.83 3.21
C VAL A 196 7.94 -13.82 4.16
N GLU A 197 7.85 -13.09 5.27
CA GLU A 197 8.90 -12.94 6.27
C GLU A 197 8.59 -13.72 7.55
N PRO A 198 9.61 -14.19 8.30
CA PRO A 198 9.42 -14.89 9.57
C PRO A 198 8.52 -14.12 10.55
N GLY A 199 7.62 -14.84 11.19
CA GLY A 199 6.65 -14.30 12.15
C GLY A 199 5.37 -13.76 11.51
N GLN A 200 5.33 -13.57 10.19
CA GLN A 200 4.07 -13.23 9.50
C GLN A 200 3.14 -14.45 9.45
N MET A 201 1.85 -14.19 9.58
CA MET A 201 0.81 -15.21 9.74
C MET A 201 -0.43 -14.87 8.95
N LYS A 202 -1.08 -15.92 8.44
CA LYS A 202 -2.38 -15.86 7.80
C LYS A 202 -3.32 -16.93 8.36
N ILE A 203 -4.61 -16.61 8.43
CA ILE A 203 -5.68 -17.52 8.84
C ILE A 203 -6.82 -17.49 7.81
N THR A 204 -7.18 -18.65 7.27
CA THR A 204 -8.42 -18.79 6.46
C THR A 204 -9.53 -19.36 7.33
N PHE A 205 -10.64 -18.65 7.46
CA PHE A 205 -11.86 -19.11 8.12
C PHE A 205 -12.90 -19.64 7.12
N GLY A 206 -12.76 -20.92 6.75
CA GLY A 206 -13.75 -21.67 5.98
C GLY A 206 -14.57 -22.61 6.86
N THR A 207 -14.94 -23.78 6.33
CA THR A 207 -15.61 -24.86 7.10
C THR A 207 -14.88 -25.18 8.42
N GLY A 208 -13.55 -25.22 8.35
CA GLY A 208 -12.62 -25.11 9.48
C GLY A 208 -11.75 -23.86 9.35
N ALA A 209 -10.88 -23.59 10.32
CA ALA A 209 -9.89 -22.54 10.25
C ALA A 209 -8.49 -23.13 10.03
N PHE A 210 -7.74 -22.60 9.07
CA PHE A 210 -6.37 -23.03 8.77
C PHE A 210 -5.42 -21.87 8.98
N LEU A 211 -4.45 -22.04 9.88
CA LEU A 211 -3.47 -21.05 10.26
C LEU A 211 -2.13 -21.44 9.64
N GLN A 212 -1.49 -20.51 8.95
CA GLN A 212 -0.14 -20.65 8.43
C GLN A 212 0.74 -19.52 8.99
N SER A 213 1.92 -19.85 9.50
CA SER A 213 2.94 -18.86 9.86
C SER A 213 4.28 -19.17 9.22
N ILE A 214 5.02 -18.12 8.87
CA ILE A 214 6.36 -18.24 8.29
C ILE A 214 7.39 -18.38 9.41
N ALA A 215 8.22 -19.41 9.34
CA ALA A 215 9.20 -19.75 10.39
C ALA A 215 10.66 -19.49 9.98
N GLY A 216 10.92 -19.16 8.72
CA GLY A 216 12.25 -18.85 8.19
C GLY A 216 12.84 -20.00 7.36
N THR A 217 14.16 -20.08 7.30
CA THR A 217 14.85 -21.01 6.38
C THR A 217 15.18 -22.38 6.95
N ASP A 218 14.94 -22.58 8.24
CA ASP A 218 15.19 -23.83 8.95
C ASP A 218 13.86 -24.49 9.31
N VAL A 219 13.81 -25.82 9.26
CA VAL A 219 12.62 -26.58 9.68
C VAL A 219 12.34 -26.25 11.16
N PRO A 220 11.14 -25.73 11.51
CA PRO A 220 10.84 -25.39 12.89
C PRO A 220 10.68 -26.65 13.74
N ASP A 221 11.21 -26.62 14.96
CA ASP A 221 10.97 -27.69 15.94
C ASP A 221 9.57 -27.56 16.52
N ALA A 222 8.63 -28.29 15.92
CA ALA A 222 7.24 -28.32 16.34
C ALA A 222 6.94 -29.47 17.32
N HIS A 223 7.94 -30.20 17.81
CA HIS A 223 7.72 -31.38 18.63
C HIS A 223 6.91 -31.04 19.90
N GLY A 224 5.85 -31.82 20.16
CA GLY A 224 4.96 -31.61 21.31
C GLY A 224 4.08 -30.36 21.26
N SER A 225 4.15 -29.55 20.19
CA SER A 225 3.33 -28.33 20.04
C SER A 225 1.94 -28.59 19.44
N GLY A 226 1.75 -29.74 18.81
CA GLY A 226 0.56 -30.05 17.99
C GLY A 226 0.53 -29.33 16.64
N LEU A 227 1.54 -28.52 16.30
CA LEU A 227 1.67 -27.88 15.00
C LEU A 227 2.37 -28.78 13.99
N LEU A 228 2.14 -28.52 12.72
CA LEU A 228 2.77 -29.24 11.62
C LEU A 228 3.86 -28.36 10.97
N PRO A 229 5.15 -28.74 11.05
CA PRO A 229 6.18 -28.07 10.27
C PRO A 229 5.92 -28.35 8.79
N THR A 230 5.97 -27.32 7.96
CA THR A 230 5.65 -27.40 6.54
C THR A 230 6.64 -26.60 5.71
N LEU A 231 6.86 -27.01 4.47
CA LEU A 231 7.62 -26.23 3.51
C LEU A 231 6.67 -25.25 2.81
N CYS A 232 6.85 -23.95 3.01
CA CYS A 232 5.99 -22.92 2.41
C CYS A 232 6.26 -22.78 0.91
N TRP A 233 7.53 -22.62 0.53
CA TRP A 233 7.97 -22.60 -0.87
C TRP A 233 9.50 -22.70 -0.95
N LYS A 234 10.00 -22.98 -2.15
CA LYS A 234 11.40 -22.86 -2.52
C LYS A 234 11.52 -22.22 -3.90
N LEU A 235 12.14 -21.05 -3.95
CA LEU A 235 12.30 -20.25 -5.17
C LEU A 235 13.70 -20.44 -5.77
N PRO A 236 13.88 -20.26 -7.09
CA PRO A 236 15.18 -20.41 -7.73
C PRO A 236 16.22 -19.47 -7.12
N GLY A 237 17.38 -20.01 -6.72
CA GLY A 237 18.48 -19.23 -6.14
C GLY A 237 18.29 -18.83 -4.67
N GLU A 238 17.16 -19.16 -4.04
CA GLU A 238 16.85 -18.85 -2.65
C GLU A 238 16.87 -20.11 -1.77
N LYS A 239 17.05 -19.93 -0.46
CA LYS A 239 16.87 -21.01 0.52
C LYS A 239 15.39 -21.42 0.59
N PRO A 240 15.05 -22.68 0.95
CA PRO A 240 13.68 -23.05 1.26
C PRO A 240 13.14 -22.18 2.40
N VAL A 241 11.85 -21.84 2.33
CA VAL A 241 11.12 -21.16 3.40
C VAL A 241 10.18 -22.16 4.04
N TYR A 242 10.34 -22.37 5.33
CA TYR A 242 9.49 -23.22 6.16
C TYR A 242 8.51 -22.40 6.98
N GLY A 243 7.48 -23.07 7.45
CA GLY A 243 6.44 -22.51 8.28
C GLY A 243 5.84 -23.54 9.22
N LEU A 244 4.83 -23.08 9.95
CA LEU A 244 3.99 -23.90 10.82
C LEU A 244 2.56 -23.84 10.30
N ASP A 245 1.91 -24.99 10.27
CA ASP A 245 0.51 -25.16 9.89
C ASP A 245 -0.27 -25.69 11.10
N GLY A 246 -1.48 -25.18 11.29
CA GLY A 246 -2.35 -25.51 12.41
C GLY A 246 -3.81 -25.35 12.05
N GLY A 247 -4.62 -26.36 12.36
CA GLY A 247 -6.03 -26.40 11.98
C GLY A 247 -7.01 -26.42 13.16
N VAL A 248 -8.11 -25.68 13.02
CA VAL A 248 -9.33 -25.78 13.83
C VAL A 248 -10.41 -26.43 12.98
N TYR A 249 -10.91 -27.61 13.35
CA TYR A 249 -11.85 -28.36 12.50
C TYR A 249 -13.21 -27.68 12.34
N ASN A 250 -13.71 -27.03 13.39
CA ASN A 250 -15.02 -26.42 13.39
C ASN A 250 -14.94 -24.90 13.49
N ALA A 251 -15.02 -24.23 12.33
CA ALA A 251 -15.20 -22.79 12.21
C ALA A 251 -16.58 -22.49 11.61
N ALA A 252 -16.69 -22.24 10.29
CA ALA A 252 -18.00 -22.01 9.66
C ALA A 252 -18.92 -23.23 9.76
N SER A 253 -18.37 -24.45 9.89
CA SER A 253 -19.19 -25.64 10.14
C SER A 253 -19.94 -25.59 11.48
N ALA A 254 -19.40 -24.94 12.51
CA ALA A 254 -20.10 -24.75 13.78
C ALA A 254 -21.27 -23.76 13.63
N VAL A 255 -21.05 -22.67 12.88
CA VAL A 255 -22.12 -21.72 12.52
C VAL A 255 -23.20 -22.43 11.69
N ASN A 256 -22.82 -23.13 10.63
CA ASN A 256 -23.77 -23.87 9.78
C ASN A 256 -24.54 -24.94 10.57
N TRP A 257 -23.89 -25.61 11.52
CA TRP A 257 -24.55 -26.58 12.40
C TRP A 257 -25.59 -25.91 13.31
N ALA A 258 -25.28 -24.74 13.87
CA ALA A 258 -26.22 -23.99 14.71
C ALA A 258 -27.52 -23.67 13.93
N GLY A 259 -27.42 -23.34 12.64
CA GLY A 259 -28.59 -23.13 11.78
C GLY A 259 -29.39 -24.41 11.56
N LYS A 260 -28.69 -25.54 11.35
CA LYS A 260 -29.33 -26.86 11.18
C LYS A 260 -30.12 -27.32 12.41
N ILE A 261 -29.69 -26.96 13.63
CA ILE A 261 -30.41 -27.28 14.86
C ILE A 261 -31.45 -26.22 15.25
N GLY A 262 -31.65 -25.19 14.41
CA GLY A 262 -32.68 -24.18 14.59
C GLY A 262 -32.32 -23.05 15.57
N LEU A 263 -31.03 -22.82 15.85
CA LEU A 263 -30.62 -21.69 16.70
C LEU A 263 -30.76 -20.33 16.01
N PHE A 264 -30.75 -20.29 14.67
CA PHE A 264 -30.97 -19.09 13.88
C PHE A 264 -31.53 -19.44 12.50
N THR A 265 -32.05 -18.43 11.80
CA THR A 265 -32.60 -18.60 10.44
C THR A 265 -31.75 -17.88 9.41
N GLU A 266 -31.29 -16.67 9.73
CA GLU A 266 -30.55 -15.78 8.82
C GLU A 266 -29.15 -15.48 9.39
N LEU A 267 -28.13 -15.34 8.54
CA LEU A 267 -26.76 -15.08 9.01
C LEU A 267 -26.64 -13.72 9.73
N GLU A 268 -27.55 -12.80 9.45
CA GLU A 268 -27.73 -11.52 10.14
C GLU A 268 -27.97 -11.68 11.66
N ASP A 269 -28.43 -12.84 12.12
CA ASP A 269 -28.56 -13.14 13.56
C ASP A 269 -27.19 -13.13 14.29
N PHE A 270 -26.07 -13.21 13.56
CA PHE A 270 -24.69 -13.07 14.07
C PHE A 270 -24.10 -11.66 13.91
N SER A 271 -24.86 -10.68 13.39
CA SER A 271 -24.31 -9.38 12.99
C SER A 271 -23.95 -8.45 14.15
N ASP A 272 -24.65 -8.55 15.29
CA ASP A 272 -24.46 -7.64 16.42
C ASP A 272 -24.75 -8.31 17.77
N PHE A 273 -23.86 -8.06 18.73
CA PHE A 273 -23.94 -8.53 20.11
C PHE A 273 -23.69 -7.34 21.06
N PRO A 274 -24.74 -6.67 21.54
CA PRO A 274 -24.62 -5.42 22.31
C PRO A 274 -24.17 -5.64 23.76
N ASN A 275 -24.26 -6.88 24.26
CA ASN A 275 -23.87 -7.23 25.62
C ASN A 275 -22.37 -7.55 25.70
N GLU A 276 -21.84 -7.60 26.92
CA GLU A 276 -20.50 -8.13 27.18
C GLU A 276 -20.33 -9.55 26.58
N PRO A 277 -19.10 -9.94 26.22
CA PRO A 277 -18.82 -11.28 25.69
C PRO A 277 -19.44 -12.39 26.53
N ALA A 278 -19.97 -13.41 25.87
CA ALA A 278 -20.60 -14.56 26.53
C ALA A 278 -19.64 -15.22 27.53
N ILE A 279 -18.36 -15.35 27.16
CA ILE A 279 -17.33 -15.93 28.04
C ILE A 279 -17.09 -15.09 29.31
N ALA A 280 -17.22 -13.76 29.23
CA ALA A 280 -17.12 -12.88 30.40
C ALA A 280 -18.32 -13.02 31.34
N ARG A 281 -19.48 -13.42 30.79
CA ARG A 281 -20.70 -13.76 31.52
C ARG A 281 -20.75 -15.22 31.97
N GLY A 282 -19.66 -15.97 31.80
CA GLY A 282 -19.53 -17.36 32.25
C GLY A 282 -20.07 -18.42 31.28
N LEU A 283 -20.51 -18.03 30.08
CA LEU A 283 -21.00 -18.94 29.04
C LEU A 283 -19.92 -19.20 27.98
N ALA A 284 -19.56 -20.46 27.77
CA ALA A 284 -18.58 -20.85 26.75
C ALA A 284 -19.11 -21.97 25.86
N PHE A 285 -18.75 -21.93 24.58
CA PHE A 285 -18.93 -23.04 23.64
C PHE A 285 -17.57 -23.57 23.19
N VAL A 286 -17.37 -24.88 23.30
CA VAL A 286 -16.22 -25.58 22.72
C VAL A 286 -16.65 -26.16 21.36
N PRO A 287 -16.19 -25.59 20.22
CA PRO A 287 -16.59 -26.05 18.90
C PRO A 287 -15.78 -27.30 18.52
N ALA A 288 -16.10 -28.44 19.12
CA ALA A 288 -15.48 -29.75 18.86
C ALA A 288 -16.48 -30.74 18.25
N LEU A 289 -17.35 -30.27 17.35
CA LEU A 289 -18.41 -31.08 16.72
C LEU A 289 -17.86 -32.22 15.86
N SER A 290 -16.62 -32.13 15.42
CA SER A 290 -15.89 -33.20 14.73
C SER A 290 -14.52 -33.47 15.37
N GLY A 291 -14.43 -33.34 16.70
CA GLY A 291 -13.19 -33.43 17.46
C GLY A 291 -12.40 -32.12 17.50
N LEU A 292 -11.26 -32.15 18.19
CA LEU A 292 -10.31 -31.05 18.29
C LEU A 292 -9.09 -31.30 17.40
N GLY A 293 -8.76 -30.30 16.57
CA GLY A 293 -7.53 -30.26 15.80
C GLY A 293 -6.35 -29.77 16.64
N CYS A 294 -5.47 -28.98 16.03
CA CYS A 294 -4.33 -28.39 16.72
C CYS A 294 -4.77 -27.56 17.95
N PRO A 295 -4.03 -27.59 19.08
CA PRO A 295 -2.85 -28.43 19.36
C PRO A 295 -3.17 -29.83 19.94
N HIS A 296 -4.46 -30.17 20.10
CA HIS A 296 -4.91 -31.33 20.90
C HIS A 296 -4.91 -32.65 20.13
N TRP A 297 -5.33 -32.64 18.87
CA TRP A 297 -5.48 -33.83 18.01
C TRP A 297 -6.35 -34.93 18.62
N ASP A 298 -7.46 -34.54 19.24
CA ASP A 298 -8.40 -35.45 19.88
C ASP A 298 -9.68 -35.59 19.05
N ARG A 299 -9.81 -36.69 18.31
CA ARG A 299 -11.00 -37.02 17.52
C ARG A 299 -12.19 -37.47 18.39
N SER A 300 -11.98 -37.80 19.67
CA SER A 300 -13.03 -38.20 20.59
C SER A 300 -13.72 -37.01 21.29
N ALA A 301 -13.11 -35.82 21.23
CA ALA A 301 -13.71 -34.61 21.76
C ALA A 301 -15.04 -34.28 21.07
N ALA A 302 -15.97 -33.70 21.83
CA ALA A 302 -17.32 -33.37 21.38
C ALA A 302 -17.68 -31.92 21.70
N GLY A 303 -18.61 -31.34 20.93
CA GLY A 303 -19.12 -30.00 21.18
C GLY A 303 -19.75 -29.87 22.58
N LEU A 304 -19.40 -28.82 23.30
CA LEU A 304 -19.82 -28.61 24.70
C LEU A 304 -20.22 -27.15 24.93
N TRP A 305 -21.40 -26.93 25.49
CA TRP A 305 -21.71 -25.66 26.17
C TRP A 305 -21.47 -25.81 27.67
N ALA A 306 -20.74 -24.87 28.25
CA ALA A 306 -20.51 -24.76 29.68
C ALA A 306 -21.07 -23.42 30.19
N GLY A 307 -21.67 -23.44 31.39
CA GLY A 307 -22.17 -22.23 32.05
C GLY A 307 -23.61 -21.82 31.69
N LEU A 308 -24.44 -22.73 31.19
CA LEU A 308 -25.86 -22.47 30.95
C LEU A 308 -26.60 -22.15 32.27
N SER A 309 -27.49 -21.17 32.22
CA SER A 309 -28.42 -20.82 33.30
C SER A 309 -29.85 -20.67 32.75
N LEU A 310 -30.84 -20.49 33.64
CA LEU A 310 -32.22 -20.19 33.22
C LEU A 310 -32.36 -18.82 32.53
N GLU A 311 -31.34 -17.97 32.63
CA GLU A 311 -31.28 -16.64 31.99
C GLU A 311 -30.62 -16.68 30.62
N THR A 312 -29.99 -17.81 30.24
CA THR A 312 -29.31 -17.92 28.94
C THR A 312 -30.30 -17.85 27.80
N GLU A 313 -30.13 -16.88 26.91
CA GLU A 313 -30.95 -16.72 25.73
C GLU A 313 -30.27 -17.30 24.47
N ARG A 314 -31.08 -17.51 23.44
CA ARG A 314 -30.61 -17.94 22.10
C ARG A 314 -29.50 -17.04 21.57
N LYS A 315 -29.57 -15.72 21.79
CA LYS A 315 -28.56 -14.77 21.32
C LYS A 315 -27.21 -14.97 22.02
N ASP A 316 -27.21 -15.30 23.31
CA ASP A 316 -25.99 -15.63 24.06
C ASP A 316 -25.34 -16.90 23.52
N MET A 317 -26.14 -17.90 23.14
CA MET A 317 -25.64 -19.12 22.51
C MET A 317 -24.96 -18.83 21.16
N LEU A 318 -25.59 -18.01 20.30
CA LEU A 318 -24.98 -17.60 19.01
C LEU A 318 -23.67 -16.84 19.22
N GLN A 319 -23.63 -15.91 20.19
CA GLN A 319 -22.43 -15.17 20.56
C GLN A 319 -21.30 -16.12 20.99
N SER A 320 -21.61 -17.07 21.89
CA SER A 320 -20.64 -18.04 22.41
C SER A 320 -20.03 -18.94 21.32
N ILE A 321 -20.76 -19.19 20.21
CA ILE A 321 -20.22 -19.95 19.08
C ILE A 321 -19.07 -19.19 18.40
N LEU A 322 -19.25 -17.90 18.10
CA LEU A 322 -18.19 -17.09 17.50
C LEU A 322 -16.99 -16.95 18.42
N GLU A 323 -17.24 -16.71 19.71
CA GLU A 323 -16.19 -16.62 20.73
C GLU A 323 -15.43 -17.93 20.86
N GLY A 324 -16.12 -19.08 20.87
CA GLY A 324 -15.51 -20.39 20.91
C GLY A 324 -14.56 -20.63 19.72
N ILE A 325 -14.97 -20.25 18.51
CA ILE A 325 -14.11 -20.33 17.32
C ILE A 325 -12.89 -19.43 17.49
N ALA A 326 -13.06 -18.20 17.96
CA ALA A 326 -11.97 -17.27 18.18
C ALA A 326 -10.98 -17.76 19.25
N VAL A 327 -11.48 -18.33 20.36
CA VAL A 327 -10.65 -18.94 21.41
C VAL A 327 -9.85 -20.12 20.87
N ARG A 328 -10.48 -21.00 20.06
CA ARG A 328 -9.76 -22.08 19.39
C ARG A 328 -8.64 -21.57 18.48
N SER A 329 -8.90 -20.51 17.71
CA SER A 329 -7.87 -19.90 16.87
C SER A 329 -6.75 -19.27 17.69
N ALA A 330 -7.07 -18.56 18.78
CA ALA A 330 -6.08 -17.99 19.69
C ALA A 330 -5.19 -19.05 20.35
N GLU A 331 -5.73 -20.22 20.69
CA GLU A 331 -4.92 -21.35 21.17
C GLU A 331 -3.87 -21.80 20.16
N VAL A 332 -4.25 -21.89 18.87
CA VAL A 332 -3.31 -22.27 17.81
C VAL A 332 -2.27 -21.17 17.57
N ILE A 333 -2.67 -19.90 17.59
CA ILE A 333 -1.75 -18.75 17.49
C ILE A 333 -0.73 -18.79 18.63
N ASN A 334 -1.18 -19.04 19.87
CA ASN A 334 -0.32 -19.16 21.03
C ASN A 334 0.60 -20.39 20.95
N ALA A 335 0.14 -21.49 20.34
CA ALA A 335 1.02 -22.62 20.05
C ALA A 335 2.13 -22.23 19.07
N MET A 336 1.80 -21.47 18.00
CA MET A 336 2.79 -21.01 17.02
C MET A 336 3.81 -20.08 17.67
N ALA A 337 3.33 -19.14 18.50
CA ALA A 337 4.17 -18.19 19.25
C ALA A 337 5.19 -18.87 20.18
N ARG A 338 4.88 -20.07 20.70
CA ARG A 338 5.82 -20.87 21.51
C ARG A 338 6.94 -21.50 20.69
N VAL A 339 6.72 -21.77 19.41
CA VAL A 339 7.73 -22.36 18.51
C VAL A 339 8.56 -21.26 17.84
N ARG A 340 7.92 -20.20 17.35
CA ARG A 340 8.58 -19.02 16.75
C ARG A 340 7.79 -17.76 17.10
N PRO A 341 8.46 -16.60 17.31
CA PRO A 341 7.77 -15.33 17.50
C PRO A 341 6.80 -15.02 16.35
N VAL A 342 5.58 -14.59 16.68
CA VAL A 342 4.55 -14.17 15.73
C VAL A 342 4.46 -12.64 15.76
N GLY A 343 4.42 -12.02 14.59
CA GLY A 343 4.33 -10.55 14.42
C GLY A 343 3.05 -9.96 14.99
N ASP A 344 2.97 -8.62 15.01
CA ASP A 344 1.85 -7.88 15.63
C ASP A 344 0.60 -7.80 14.76
N THR A 345 0.70 -8.24 13.51
CA THR A 345 -0.40 -8.25 12.55
C THR A 345 -0.68 -9.67 12.10
N ILE A 346 -1.96 -10.03 12.09
CA ILE A 346 -2.47 -11.32 11.60
C ILE A 346 -3.42 -11.07 10.44
N SER A 347 -3.07 -11.66 9.31
CA SER A 347 -3.91 -11.60 8.12
C SER A 347 -5.01 -12.65 8.20
N VAL A 348 -6.25 -12.28 7.87
CA VAL A 348 -7.41 -13.17 7.91
C VAL A 348 -8.20 -13.10 6.61
N ASP A 349 -8.75 -14.24 6.20
CA ASP A 349 -9.70 -14.32 5.08
C ASP A 349 -10.80 -15.36 5.37
N GLY A 350 -11.76 -15.50 4.45
CA GLY A 350 -12.89 -16.43 4.56
C GLY A 350 -14.17 -15.79 5.07
N GLY A 351 -15.28 -16.52 5.02
CA GLY A 351 -16.62 -15.95 5.28
C GLY A 351 -16.76 -15.35 6.68
N LEU A 352 -16.20 -16.02 7.69
CA LEU A 352 -16.22 -15.56 9.09
C LEU A 352 -15.39 -14.30 9.33
N SER A 353 -14.35 -14.02 8.53
CA SER A 353 -13.54 -12.82 8.71
C SER A 353 -14.30 -11.52 8.37
N SER A 354 -15.43 -11.63 7.66
CA SER A 354 -16.32 -10.49 7.39
C SER A 354 -17.18 -10.08 8.59
N ASN A 355 -17.28 -10.93 9.62
CA ASN A 355 -18.03 -10.62 10.83
C ASN A 355 -17.20 -9.71 11.76
N ARG A 356 -17.67 -8.47 11.96
CA ARG A 356 -16.95 -7.45 12.75
C ARG A 356 -16.84 -7.83 14.22
N TYR A 357 -17.87 -8.44 14.81
CA TYR A 357 -17.81 -8.88 16.20
C TYR A 357 -16.72 -9.95 16.38
N PHE A 358 -16.72 -10.95 15.50
CA PHE A 358 -15.75 -12.04 15.51
C PHE A 358 -14.31 -11.54 15.40
N THR A 359 -14.01 -10.68 14.42
CA THR A 359 -12.65 -10.16 14.21
C THR A 359 -12.22 -9.23 15.35
N GLN A 360 -13.12 -8.39 15.87
CA GLN A 360 -12.81 -7.55 17.02
C GLN A 360 -12.55 -8.37 18.29
N PHE A 361 -13.36 -9.41 18.54
CA PHE A 361 -13.17 -10.30 19.69
C PHE A 361 -11.86 -11.08 19.58
N LEU A 362 -11.56 -11.64 18.40
CA LEU A 362 -10.29 -12.34 18.16
C LEU A 362 -9.09 -11.41 18.35
N SER A 363 -9.12 -10.19 17.79
CA SER A 363 -8.08 -9.17 17.96
C SER A 363 -7.86 -8.80 19.44
N THR A 364 -8.96 -8.65 20.19
CA THR A 364 -8.92 -8.37 21.63
C THR A 364 -8.31 -9.54 22.41
N LEU A 365 -8.66 -10.78 22.07
CA LEU A 365 -8.16 -11.96 22.76
C LEU A 365 -6.65 -12.15 22.59
N ILE A 366 -6.14 -11.88 21.40
CA ILE A 366 -4.73 -12.11 21.05
C ILE A 366 -3.84 -10.87 21.22
N GLN A 367 -4.43 -9.70 21.45
CA GLN A 367 -3.74 -8.40 21.55
C GLN A 367 -2.88 -8.10 20.30
N LYS A 368 -3.41 -8.40 19.11
CA LYS A 368 -2.76 -8.17 17.81
C LYS A 368 -3.72 -7.56 16.81
N GLN A 369 -3.19 -6.85 15.83
CA GLN A 369 -3.99 -6.27 14.75
C GLN A 369 -4.46 -7.37 13.80
N ILE A 370 -5.73 -7.30 13.41
CA ILE A 370 -6.30 -8.20 12.40
C ILE A 370 -6.50 -7.40 11.11
N VAL A 371 -5.97 -7.94 10.02
CA VAL A 371 -6.06 -7.34 8.69
C VAL A 371 -6.79 -8.31 7.77
N SER A 372 -7.78 -7.80 7.04
CA SER A 372 -8.49 -8.55 6.01
C SER A 372 -8.26 -7.87 4.65
N PRO A 373 -7.97 -8.63 3.59
CA PRO A 373 -7.76 -8.07 2.26
C PRO A 373 -9.09 -7.56 1.69
N SER A 374 -9.01 -6.51 0.88
CA SER A 374 -10.15 -6.03 0.09
C SER A 374 -10.51 -7.00 -1.04
N ASN A 375 -9.50 -7.66 -1.62
CA ASN A 375 -9.68 -8.71 -2.61
C ASN A 375 -10.06 -10.04 -1.94
N ARG A 376 -11.24 -10.56 -2.30
CA ARG A 376 -11.73 -11.85 -1.82
C ARG A 376 -10.99 -13.04 -2.43
N GLU A 377 -10.42 -12.88 -3.62
CA GLU A 377 -9.70 -13.92 -4.36
C GLU A 377 -8.19 -13.87 -4.11
N ILE A 378 -7.80 -13.73 -2.83
CA ILE A 378 -6.40 -13.52 -2.42
C ILE A 378 -5.48 -14.69 -2.82
N THR A 379 -6.02 -15.91 -2.87
CA THR A 379 -5.32 -17.10 -3.37
C THR A 379 -4.94 -16.95 -4.84
N ALA A 380 -5.88 -16.50 -5.69
CA ALA A 380 -5.62 -16.28 -7.11
C ALA A 380 -4.62 -15.14 -7.31
N GLN A 381 -4.74 -14.07 -6.51
CA GLN A 381 -3.77 -12.97 -6.52
C GLN A 381 -2.37 -13.42 -6.13
N GLY A 382 -2.23 -14.21 -5.06
CA GLY A 382 -0.93 -14.70 -4.59
C GLY A 382 -0.21 -15.58 -5.61
N VAL A 383 -0.93 -16.48 -6.28
CA VAL A 383 -0.31 -17.29 -7.34
C VAL A 383 0.00 -16.48 -8.61
N ALA A 384 -0.80 -15.45 -8.93
CA ALA A 384 -0.47 -14.52 -10.01
C ALA A 384 0.80 -13.71 -9.69
N MET A 385 0.99 -13.28 -8.44
CA MET A 385 2.22 -12.63 -7.99
C MET A 385 3.44 -13.56 -8.12
N LEU A 386 3.29 -14.84 -7.77
CA LEU A 386 4.33 -15.85 -7.97
C LEU A 386 4.62 -16.10 -9.45
N ALA A 387 3.60 -16.19 -10.31
CA ALA A 387 3.77 -16.37 -11.76
C ALA A 387 4.52 -15.19 -12.39
N ARG A 388 4.22 -13.96 -11.94
CA ARG A 388 4.95 -12.77 -12.33
C ARG A 388 6.42 -12.83 -11.90
N LYS A 389 6.70 -13.28 -10.68
CA LYS A 389 8.08 -13.52 -10.20
C LYS A 389 8.78 -14.59 -11.06
N GLY A 390 8.07 -15.65 -11.42
CA GLY A 390 8.58 -16.75 -12.26
C GLY A 390 8.94 -16.35 -13.70
N LEU A 391 8.36 -15.27 -14.24
CA LEU A 391 8.78 -14.70 -15.53
C LEU A 391 10.16 -14.03 -15.50
N GLY A 392 10.73 -13.79 -14.31
CA GLY A 392 11.91 -12.92 -14.16
C GLY A 392 11.57 -11.42 -14.29
N ASN A 393 10.28 -11.09 -14.38
CA ASN A 393 9.79 -9.72 -14.41
C ASN A 393 9.66 -9.19 -12.97
N GLU A 394 10.79 -8.92 -12.31
CA GLU A 394 10.79 -7.79 -11.37
C GLU A 394 10.42 -6.57 -12.20
N HIS A 395 9.39 -5.82 -11.79
CA HIS A 395 8.91 -4.70 -12.60
C HIS A 395 10.12 -3.79 -12.91
N PRO A 396 10.46 -3.53 -14.18
CA PRO A 396 11.64 -2.72 -14.53
C PRO A 396 11.59 -1.32 -13.89
N LEU A 397 10.39 -0.87 -13.53
CA LEU A 397 10.16 0.36 -12.79
C LEU A 397 10.54 0.27 -11.30
N LYS A 398 10.42 -0.87 -10.60
CA LYS A 398 10.76 -0.94 -9.16
C LYS A 398 12.25 -0.68 -8.89
N ALA A 399 13.13 -1.35 -9.66
CA ALA A 399 14.57 -1.14 -9.57
C ALA A 399 14.96 0.27 -10.04
N VAL A 400 14.50 0.67 -11.22
CA VAL A 400 14.82 1.98 -11.81
C VAL A 400 14.28 3.15 -10.97
N MET A 401 13.08 3.05 -10.40
CA MET A 401 12.48 4.14 -9.62
C MET A 401 13.12 4.31 -8.25
N SER A 402 13.50 3.21 -7.57
CA SER A 402 14.27 3.28 -6.34
C SER A 402 15.68 3.84 -6.59
N GLU A 403 16.31 3.47 -7.71
CA GLU A 403 17.62 4.00 -8.10
C GLU A 403 17.56 5.50 -8.44
N ILE A 404 16.55 5.95 -9.18
CA ILE A 404 16.37 7.37 -9.53
C ILE A 404 16.23 8.24 -8.27
N GLY A 405 15.43 7.81 -7.29
CA GLY A 405 15.29 8.53 -6.02
C GLY A 405 16.62 8.70 -5.29
N ASN A 406 17.43 7.65 -5.23
CA ASN A 406 18.75 7.69 -4.60
C ASN A 406 19.74 8.57 -5.38
N ILE A 407 19.76 8.50 -6.72
CA ILE A 407 20.61 9.33 -7.57
C ILE A 407 20.33 10.82 -7.32
N ILE A 408 19.06 11.19 -7.23
CA ILE A 408 18.64 12.57 -6.97
C ILE A 408 19.17 13.05 -5.61
N ILE A 409 19.04 12.24 -4.55
CA ILE A 409 19.58 12.58 -3.23
C ILE A 409 21.10 12.82 -3.33
N TYR A 410 21.83 11.93 -4.01
CA TYR A 410 23.27 12.10 -4.20
C TYR A 410 23.63 13.38 -4.96
N ILE A 411 22.84 13.78 -5.95
CA ILE A 411 23.03 15.05 -6.66
C ILE A 411 22.84 16.24 -5.70
N ILE A 412 21.79 16.23 -4.87
CA ILE A 412 21.55 17.29 -3.88
C ILE A 412 22.71 17.35 -2.88
N MET A 413 23.18 16.21 -2.37
CA MET A 413 24.32 16.13 -1.45
C MET A 413 25.63 16.63 -2.08
N ALA A 414 25.87 16.33 -3.36
CA ALA A 414 26.99 16.90 -4.10
C ALA A 414 26.88 18.43 -4.20
N GLY A 415 25.66 18.94 -4.41
CA GLY A 415 25.35 20.37 -4.35
C GLY A 415 25.71 20.99 -3.01
N THR A 416 25.34 20.33 -1.90
CA THR A 416 25.67 20.76 -0.54
C THR A 416 27.18 20.88 -0.37
N LEU A 417 27.93 19.85 -0.77
CA LEU A 417 29.39 19.84 -0.63
C LEU A 417 30.05 20.96 -1.46
N LEU A 418 29.66 21.09 -2.73
CA LEU A 418 30.20 22.11 -3.63
C LEU A 418 29.84 23.53 -3.16
N GLY A 419 28.59 23.73 -2.72
CA GLY A 419 28.11 24.99 -2.16
C GLY A 419 28.84 25.38 -0.88
N ALA A 420 29.00 24.43 0.05
CA ALA A 420 29.75 24.64 1.29
C ALA A 420 31.22 24.99 1.00
N MET A 421 31.90 24.22 0.14
CA MET A 421 33.27 24.52 -0.28
C MET A 421 33.39 25.91 -0.92
N ALA A 422 32.46 26.27 -1.82
CA ALA A 422 32.45 27.58 -2.44
C ALA A 422 32.20 28.70 -1.44
N SER A 423 31.35 28.49 -0.44
CA SER A 423 31.10 29.46 0.63
C SER A 423 32.34 29.74 1.49
N VAL A 424 33.22 28.74 1.68
CA VAL A 424 34.48 28.89 2.41
C VAL A 424 35.58 29.53 1.54
N VAL A 425 35.77 29.03 0.32
CA VAL A 425 36.87 29.46 -0.56
C VAL A 425 36.59 30.82 -1.20
N LYS A 426 35.34 31.07 -1.59
CA LYS A 426 34.92 32.31 -2.25
C LYS A 426 33.48 32.65 -1.84
N PRO A 427 33.28 33.22 -0.63
CA PRO A 427 31.96 33.54 -0.09
C PRO A 427 31.07 34.37 -1.04
N GLU A 428 31.68 35.26 -1.81
CA GLU A 428 30.97 36.11 -2.77
C GLU A 428 30.55 35.42 -4.07
N SER A 429 30.94 34.16 -4.28
CA SER A 429 30.54 33.38 -5.45
C SER A 429 29.04 33.05 -5.39
N GLY A 430 28.38 33.01 -6.54
CA GLY A 430 26.94 32.67 -6.60
C GLY A 430 26.64 31.33 -5.94
N LEU A 431 27.50 30.32 -6.12
CA LEU A 431 27.34 29.00 -5.50
C LEU A 431 27.45 29.04 -3.97
N GLY A 432 28.40 29.82 -3.43
CA GLY A 432 28.55 30.00 -1.99
C GLY A 432 27.39 30.76 -1.36
N LYS A 433 26.87 31.79 -2.04
CA LYS A 433 25.68 32.53 -1.60
C LYS A 433 24.45 31.65 -1.56
N GLU A 434 24.24 30.82 -2.58
CA GLU A 434 23.08 29.92 -2.64
C GLU A 434 23.07 28.85 -1.53
N PHE A 435 24.24 28.32 -1.15
CA PHE A 435 24.35 27.42 0.00
C PHE A 435 23.87 28.09 1.30
N VAL A 436 24.37 29.31 1.57
CA VAL A 436 24.00 30.08 2.76
C VAL A 436 22.53 30.50 2.72
N ASN A 437 22.02 30.90 1.55
CA ASN A 437 20.61 31.24 1.36
C ASN A 437 19.69 30.05 1.65
N GLY A 438 20.11 28.82 1.31
CA GLY A 438 19.37 27.60 1.65
C GLY A 438 19.22 27.42 3.16
N ILE A 439 20.29 27.67 3.93
CA ILE A 439 20.22 27.65 5.40
C ILE A 439 19.39 28.82 5.96
N HIS A 440 19.54 30.03 5.40
CA HIS A 440 18.75 31.19 5.84
C HIS A 440 17.24 31.03 5.56
N ALA A 441 16.85 30.15 4.64
CA ALA A 441 15.45 29.85 4.38
C ALA A 441 14.73 29.20 5.57
N ILE A 442 15.45 28.61 6.54
CA ILE A 442 14.87 28.00 7.75
C ILE A 442 13.95 28.99 8.49
N GLY A 443 14.37 30.25 8.66
CA GLY A 443 13.60 31.23 9.41
C GLY A 443 12.22 31.52 8.79
N PRO A 444 12.15 31.96 7.52
CA PRO A 444 10.89 32.15 6.81
C PRO A 444 10.02 30.87 6.72
N VAL A 445 10.63 29.70 6.47
CA VAL A 445 9.92 28.41 6.42
C VAL A 445 9.30 28.09 7.79
N PHE A 446 10.08 28.20 8.86
CA PHE A 446 9.62 27.95 10.22
C PHE A 446 8.47 28.89 10.62
N LEU A 447 8.59 30.19 10.31
CA LEU A 447 7.54 31.17 10.62
C LEU A 447 6.20 30.80 9.96
N ALA A 448 6.24 30.29 8.72
CA ALA A 448 5.03 29.88 8.00
C ALA A 448 4.49 28.52 8.48
N GLN A 449 5.37 27.59 8.87
CA GLN A 449 5.00 26.20 9.20
C GLN A 449 4.59 26.01 10.66
N ALA A 450 5.30 26.63 11.60
CA ALA A 450 5.18 26.32 13.02
C ALA A 450 3.79 26.60 13.59
N GLY A 451 3.18 27.74 13.22
CA GLY A 451 1.83 28.07 13.66
C GLY A 451 0.78 27.09 13.14
N ILE A 452 0.96 26.53 11.93
CA ILE A 452 -0.01 25.59 11.35
C ILE A 452 0.15 24.19 11.92
N MET A 453 1.39 23.73 12.07
CA MET A 453 1.65 22.45 12.71
C MET A 453 1.16 22.42 14.15
N ALA A 454 1.39 23.49 14.92
CA ALA A 454 0.85 23.58 16.27
C ALA A 454 -0.70 23.62 16.27
N ALA A 455 -1.30 24.25 15.26
CA ALA A 455 -2.76 24.33 15.08
C ALA A 455 -3.42 23.07 14.51
N ILE A 456 -2.67 22.00 14.20
CA ILE A 456 -3.23 20.77 13.61
C ILE A 456 -4.46 20.27 14.37
N PRO A 457 -4.47 20.11 15.71
CA PRO A 457 -5.65 19.59 16.41
C PRO A 457 -6.93 20.40 16.15
N ILE A 458 -6.82 21.73 16.13
CA ILE A 458 -7.94 22.65 15.89
C ILE A 458 -8.36 22.63 14.41
N ILE A 459 -7.38 22.68 13.50
CA ILE A 459 -7.65 22.68 12.06
C ILE A 459 -8.31 21.35 11.66
N SER A 460 -7.83 20.23 12.20
CA SER A 460 -8.41 18.89 12.01
C SER A 460 -9.86 18.88 12.45
N TYR A 461 -10.11 19.30 13.70
CA TYR A 461 -11.46 19.34 14.25
C TYR A 461 -12.39 20.21 13.38
N ALA A 462 -11.94 21.40 12.98
CA ALA A 462 -12.72 22.29 12.14
C ALA A 462 -13.02 21.67 10.76
N ILE A 463 -12.03 21.09 10.08
CA ILE A 463 -12.21 20.49 8.75
C ILE A 463 -13.16 19.30 8.84
N THR A 464 -12.95 18.39 9.81
CA THR A 464 -13.80 17.21 10.01
C THR A 464 -15.26 17.58 10.26
N HIS A 465 -15.55 18.65 11.00
CA HIS A 465 -16.93 19.01 11.35
C HIS A 465 -17.59 19.98 10.35
N THR A 466 -16.82 20.73 9.57
CA THR A 466 -17.38 21.75 8.65
C THR A 466 -17.39 21.29 7.19
N ILE A 467 -16.30 20.68 6.73
CA ILE A 467 -16.10 20.27 5.33
C ILE A 467 -16.26 18.75 5.18
N GLY A 468 -15.90 17.98 6.22
CA GLY A 468 -15.99 16.52 6.25
C GLY A 468 -17.33 15.96 5.78
N PRO A 469 -18.49 16.42 6.30
CA PRO A 469 -19.80 15.89 5.87
C PRO A 469 -20.07 16.09 4.39
N LEU A 470 -19.56 17.16 3.78
CA LEU A 470 -19.70 17.40 2.34
C LEU A 470 -18.87 16.38 1.53
N PHE A 471 -17.63 16.14 1.93
CA PHE A 471 -16.75 15.18 1.24
C PHE A 471 -17.28 13.75 1.38
N GLU A 472 -17.71 13.36 2.56
CA GLU A 472 -18.32 12.05 2.82
C GLU A 472 -19.61 11.87 2.00
N SER A 473 -20.47 12.90 1.91
CA SER A 473 -21.70 12.84 1.11
C SER A 473 -21.45 12.61 -0.38
N MET A 474 -20.25 12.97 -0.87
CA MET A 474 -19.81 12.76 -2.25
C MET A 474 -19.00 11.46 -2.42
N GLY A 475 -18.89 10.63 -1.37
CA GLY A 475 -18.11 9.38 -1.39
C GLY A 475 -16.60 9.59 -1.35
N SER A 476 -16.14 10.73 -0.84
CA SER A 476 -14.72 11.07 -0.65
C SER A 476 -14.32 11.00 0.82
N ASP A 477 -13.01 11.05 1.09
CA ASP A 477 -12.46 10.97 2.44
C ASP A 477 -12.13 12.36 3.02
N VAL A 478 -12.25 12.51 4.34
CA VAL A 478 -12.00 13.78 5.03
C VAL A 478 -10.52 14.20 4.92
N SER A 479 -9.58 13.26 4.84
CA SER A 479 -8.14 13.56 4.67
C SER A 479 -7.84 14.31 3.37
N ILE A 480 -8.62 14.06 2.31
CA ILE A 480 -8.50 14.78 1.03
C ILE A 480 -8.84 16.25 1.19
N ALA A 481 -9.87 16.58 1.98
CA ALA A 481 -10.20 17.97 2.30
C ALA A 481 -9.08 18.65 3.09
N ALA A 482 -8.53 17.95 4.08
CA ALA A 482 -7.42 18.47 4.89
C ALA A 482 -6.16 18.76 4.06
N LEU A 483 -5.78 17.82 3.21
CA LEU A 483 -4.54 17.91 2.43
C LEU A 483 -4.71 18.75 1.17
N SER A 484 -5.93 19.14 0.82
CA SER A 484 -6.17 20.21 -0.15
C SER A 484 -5.75 21.58 0.39
N VAL A 485 -5.64 21.74 1.71
CA VAL A 485 -5.32 23.00 2.40
C VAL A 485 -3.91 23.00 3.00
N ILE A 486 -3.50 21.90 3.62
CA ILE A 486 -2.21 21.78 4.33
C ILE A 486 -1.22 20.97 3.50
N ALA A 487 0.02 21.46 3.40
CA ALA A 487 1.10 20.75 2.72
C ALA A 487 1.53 19.47 3.44
N VAL A 488 1.96 18.47 2.67
CA VAL A 488 2.47 17.20 3.20
C VAL A 488 3.61 17.45 4.18
N ASP A 489 4.58 18.26 3.77
CA ASP A 489 5.76 18.62 4.54
C ASP A 489 5.51 19.67 5.63
N MET A 490 4.28 20.20 5.76
CA MET A 490 3.87 21.14 6.81
C MET A 490 2.95 20.51 7.86
N GLY A 491 3.12 19.21 8.11
CA GLY A 491 2.30 18.45 9.06
C GLY A 491 1.04 17.84 8.44
N GLY A 492 0.78 18.10 7.14
CA GLY A 492 -0.30 17.45 6.41
C GLY A 492 -0.11 15.94 6.33
N TYR A 493 1.13 15.46 6.24
CA TYR A 493 1.44 14.03 6.22
C TYR A 493 0.94 13.30 7.47
N GLN A 494 1.23 13.85 8.65
CA GLN A 494 0.78 13.35 9.95
C GLN A 494 -0.74 13.52 10.11
N LEU A 495 -1.27 14.68 9.69
CA LEU A 495 -2.70 14.92 9.74
C LEU A 495 -3.49 13.89 8.93
N ALA A 496 -3.06 13.61 7.70
CA ALA A 496 -3.70 12.61 6.86
C ALA A 496 -3.73 11.24 7.55
N ASP A 497 -2.66 10.85 8.23
CA ASP A 497 -2.54 9.54 8.88
C ASP A 497 -3.56 9.38 10.01
N VAL A 498 -3.87 10.48 10.72
CA VAL A 498 -4.84 10.49 11.83
C VAL A 498 -6.29 10.41 11.35
N ILE A 499 -6.63 11.01 10.21
CA ILE A 499 -8.03 11.19 9.80
C ILE A 499 -8.45 10.38 8.56
N ALA A 500 -7.52 9.76 7.83
CA ALA A 500 -7.85 8.93 6.68
C ALA A 500 -8.53 7.63 7.12
N ALA A 501 -9.62 7.21 6.47
CA ALA A 501 -10.31 5.99 6.88
C ALA A 501 -9.52 4.71 6.54
N ASN A 502 -8.60 4.76 5.58
CA ASN A 502 -7.69 3.66 5.26
C ASN A 502 -6.39 4.16 4.58
N ARG A 503 -5.45 3.22 4.36
CA ARG A 503 -4.13 3.51 3.81
C ARG A 503 -4.17 3.99 2.35
N ASP A 504 -5.12 3.51 1.55
CA ASP A 504 -5.31 3.95 0.16
C ASP A 504 -5.74 5.43 0.11
N GLN A 505 -6.65 5.82 0.99
CA GLN A 505 -7.10 7.21 1.15
C GLN A 505 -5.99 8.09 1.72
N TRP A 506 -5.21 7.59 2.69
CA TRP A 506 -4.04 8.30 3.21
C TRP A 506 -3.05 8.65 2.10
N ILE A 507 -2.63 7.67 1.30
CA ILE A 507 -1.72 7.91 0.18
C ILE A 507 -2.33 8.86 -0.86
N THR A 508 -3.63 8.73 -1.15
CA THR A 508 -4.32 9.64 -2.06
C THR A 508 -4.30 11.07 -1.55
N ALA A 509 -4.61 11.28 -0.27
CA ALA A 509 -4.55 12.59 0.38
C ALA A 509 -3.13 13.15 0.37
N MET A 510 -2.10 12.32 0.54
CA MET A 510 -0.72 12.77 0.39
C MET A 510 -0.38 13.23 -1.03
N LEU A 511 -0.85 12.53 -2.07
CA LEU A 511 -0.67 12.98 -3.45
C LEU A 511 -1.33 14.33 -3.71
N ILE A 512 -2.50 14.56 -3.10
CA ILE A 512 -3.13 15.89 -3.08
C ILE A 512 -2.21 16.87 -2.40
N GLY A 513 -1.77 16.61 -1.17
CA GLY A 513 -0.85 17.48 -0.46
C GLY A 513 0.44 17.78 -1.25
N TYR A 514 1.01 16.83 -2.00
CA TYR A 514 2.21 17.09 -2.81
C TYR A 514 1.92 18.04 -3.98
N THR A 515 0.70 18.03 -4.50
CA THR A 515 0.26 18.84 -5.64
C THR A 515 -0.41 20.15 -5.22
N SER A 516 -1.00 20.21 -4.03
CA SER A 516 -1.69 21.38 -3.45
C SER A 516 -0.82 22.14 -2.44
N GLY A 517 0.09 21.44 -1.76
CA GLY A 517 0.41 21.66 -0.36
C GLY A 517 1.01 23.00 -0.02
N ALA A 518 2.02 23.41 -0.77
CA ALA A 518 2.69 24.67 -0.50
C ALA A 518 1.87 25.89 -0.99
N SER A 519 0.63 25.73 -1.44
CA SER A 519 -0.14 26.81 -2.09
C SER A 519 -0.95 27.65 -1.13
N ILE A 520 -1.86 27.03 -0.36
CA ILE A 520 -2.88 27.79 0.38
C ILE A 520 -2.31 28.35 1.69
N VAL A 521 -1.58 27.49 2.40
CA VAL A 521 -1.09 27.73 3.75
C VAL A 521 0.30 28.38 3.77
N TYR A 522 1.08 28.21 2.70
CA TYR A 522 2.47 28.67 2.63
C TYR A 522 2.67 29.78 1.59
N LEU A 523 2.42 29.49 0.32
CA LEU A 523 2.69 30.42 -0.78
C LEU A 523 1.88 31.72 -0.67
N ILE A 524 0.62 31.63 -0.23
CA ILE A 524 -0.24 32.82 -0.11
C ILE A 524 0.28 33.76 0.98
N PRO A 525 0.42 33.35 2.26
CA PRO A 525 0.95 34.25 3.29
C PRO A 525 2.36 34.76 2.94
N VAL A 526 3.28 33.86 2.55
CA VAL A 526 4.67 34.23 2.25
C VAL A 526 4.75 35.18 1.06
N GLY A 527 4.00 34.90 -0.01
CA GLY A 527 3.96 35.76 -1.19
C GLY A 527 3.39 37.15 -0.90
N LEU A 528 2.36 37.25 -0.04
CA LEU A 528 1.80 38.55 0.36
C LEU A 528 2.76 39.38 1.21
N VAL A 529 3.65 38.73 1.98
CA VAL A 529 4.68 39.41 2.77
C VAL A 529 5.88 39.83 1.91
N MET A 530 6.34 38.96 1.00
CA MET A 530 7.56 39.20 0.22
C MET A 530 7.36 40.10 -1.00
N LEU A 531 6.17 40.08 -1.60
CA LEU A 531 5.89 40.85 -2.81
C LEU A 531 5.41 42.27 -2.51
N GLN A 532 5.71 43.19 -3.44
CA GLN A 532 5.16 44.54 -3.40
C GLN A 532 3.63 44.48 -3.51
N LYS A 533 2.93 45.36 -2.78
CA LYS A 533 1.46 45.40 -2.73
C LYS A 533 0.78 45.46 -4.11
N LYS A 534 1.42 46.11 -5.09
CA LYS A 534 0.95 46.19 -6.48
C LYS A 534 0.92 44.82 -7.20
N ASP A 535 1.76 43.89 -6.78
CA ASP A 535 1.94 42.58 -7.41
C ASP A 535 1.05 41.48 -6.80
N HIS A 536 0.41 41.76 -5.66
CA HIS A 536 -0.47 40.81 -4.95
C HIS A 536 -1.61 40.29 -5.82
N LYS A 537 -2.14 41.11 -6.74
CA LYS A 537 -3.17 40.69 -7.71
C LYS A 537 -2.68 39.64 -8.71
N TYR A 538 -1.41 39.70 -9.12
CA TYR A 538 -0.83 38.71 -10.04
C TYR A 538 -0.54 37.39 -9.32
N LEU A 539 -0.15 37.45 -8.04
CA LEU A 539 -0.07 36.27 -7.17
C LEU A 539 -1.43 35.58 -7.07
N ALA A 540 -2.50 36.33 -6.78
CA ALA A 540 -3.86 35.78 -6.66
C ALA A 540 -4.35 35.12 -7.97
N LEU A 541 -4.20 35.82 -9.10
CA LEU A 541 -4.60 35.31 -10.43
C LEU A 541 -3.86 34.02 -10.82
N GLY A 542 -2.55 33.96 -10.57
CA GLY A 542 -1.74 32.79 -10.85
C GLY A 542 -2.08 31.63 -9.91
N ALA A 543 -2.22 31.90 -8.61
CA ALA A 543 -2.49 30.87 -7.62
C ALA A 543 -3.83 30.18 -7.86
N MET A 544 -4.91 30.96 -8.09
CA MET A 544 -6.22 30.39 -8.40
C MET A 544 -6.22 29.58 -9.70
N ALA A 545 -5.49 30.01 -10.73
CA ALA A 545 -5.35 29.23 -11.97
C ALA A 545 -4.64 27.90 -11.74
N GLY A 546 -3.61 27.89 -10.90
CA GLY A 546 -2.89 26.68 -10.53
C GLY A 546 -3.74 25.70 -9.72
N LEU A 547 -4.53 26.20 -8.76
CA LEU A 547 -5.40 25.35 -7.93
C LEU A 547 -6.38 24.51 -8.77
N ILE A 548 -6.84 25.03 -9.91
CA ILE A 548 -7.76 24.31 -10.82
C ILE A 548 -7.11 23.03 -11.39
N SER A 549 -5.78 22.98 -11.49
CA SER A 549 -5.07 21.84 -12.09
C SER A 549 -4.77 20.69 -11.12
N ILE A 550 -4.95 20.89 -9.81
CA ILE A 550 -4.58 19.90 -8.77
C ILE A 550 -5.21 18.52 -9.01
N PRO A 551 -6.54 18.39 -9.21
CA PRO A 551 -7.17 17.07 -9.41
C PRO A 551 -6.54 16.25 -10.54
N PHE A 552 -6.11 16.93 -11.61
CA PHE A 552 -5.50 16.27 -12.77
C PHE A 552 -4.12 15.72 -12.43
N GLY A 553 -3.31 16.46 -11.66
CA GLY A 553 -2.01 15.98 -11.20
C GLY A 553 -2.12 14.77 -10.31
N VAL A 554 -3.05 14.80 -9.37
CA VAL A 554 -3.32 13.69 -8.44
C VAL A 554 -3.80 12.47 -9.20
N LEU A 555 -4.73 12.64 -10.14
CA LEU A 555 -5.23 11.55 -10.98
C LEU A 555 -4.10 10.93 -11.80
N ILE A 556 -3.22 11.73 -12.39
CA ILE A 556 -2.04 11.23 -13.13
C ILE A 556 -1.11 10.43 -12.21
N SER A 557 -0.78 10.96 -11.02
CA SER A 557 0.07 10.24 -10.06
C SER A 557 -0.57 8.94 -9.60
N LEU A 558 -1.86 8.95 -9.26
CA LEU A 558 -2.61 7.75 -8.86
C LEU A 558 -2.60 6.70 -9.96
N MET A 559 -2.89 7.08 -11.20
CA MET A 559 -2.88 6.14 -12.32
C MET A 559 -1.50 5.58 -12.59
N LEU A 560 -0.43 6.38 -12.48
CA LEU A 560 0.92 5.85 -12.57
C LEU A 560 1.20 4.84 -11.47
N ILE A 561 0.76 5.08 -10.24
CA ILE A 561 0.96 4.16 -9.11
C ILE A 561 0.19 2.85 -9.31
N THR A 562 -1.10 2.94 -9.60
CA THR A 562 -1.98 1.76 -9.64
C THR A 562 -1.77 0.92 -10.89
N LEU A 563 -1.60 1.54 -12.07
CA LEU A 563 -1.34 0.80 -13.32
C LEU A 563 0.01 0.10 -13.32
N ASN A 564 1.01 0.64 -12.63
CA ASN A 564 2.33 0.03 -12.52
C ASN A 564 2.52 -0.77 -11.22
N ASN A 565 1.46 -0.92 -10.43
CA ASN A 565 1.47 -1.63 -9.15
C ASN A 565 2.68 -1.25 -8.28
N ILE A 566 2.90 0.05 -8.12
CA ILE A 566 4.05 0.59 -7.38
C ILE A 566 3.76 0.46 -5.88
N PRO A 567 4.60 -0.27 -5.12
CA PRO A 567 4.39 -0.42 -3.69
C PRO A 567 4.70 0.88 -2.95
N VAL A 568 4.01 1.10 -1.84
CA VAL A 568 4.18 2.26 -0.96
C VAL A 568 4.44 1.80 0.47
N ARG A 569 5.07 2.66 1.27
CA ARG A 569 5.27 2.40 2.70
C ARG A 569 3.97 2.64 3.45
N GLU A 570 3.66 1.74 4.37
CA GLU A 570 2.47 1.86 5.22
C GLU A 570 2.69 2.85 6.36
N ILE A 571 3.90 2.90 6.92
CA ILE A 571 4.17 3.75 8.07
C ILE A 571 5.03 4.95 7.69
N ILE A 572 4.90 6.01 8.49
CA ILE A 572 5.80 7.16 8.50
C ILE A 572 7.20 6.69 8.90
N SER A 573 8.06 6.45 7.91
CA SER A 573 9.41 5.95 8.17
C SER A 573 10.36 6.26 7.02
N THR A 574 11.61 6.49 7.36
CA THR A 574 12.71 6.67 6.41
C THR A 574 13.36 5.34 5.99
N SER A 575 13.18 4.28 6.79
CA SER A 575 13.89 3.01 6.64
C SER A 575 12.99 1.80 6.36
N SER A 576 11.66 1.92 6.51
CA SER A 576 10.74 0.80 6.29
C SER A 576 10.71 0.33 4.84
N ALA A 577 10.33 -0.94 4.63
CA ALA A 577 10.09 -1.46 3.28
C ALA A 577 8.74 -0.97 2.73
N ALA A 578 8.67 -0.75 1.42
CA ALA A 578 7.43 -0.45 0.72
C ALA A 578 6.73 -1.75 0.32
N ASN A 579 5.63 -2.08 1.01
CA ASN A 579 4.93 -3.37 0.88
C ASN A 579 3.43 -3.24 0.60
N HIS A 580 2.85 -2.03 0.69
CA HIS A 580 1.43 -1.79 0.42
C HIS A 580 1.19 -1.48 -1.04
N TYR A 581 0.12 -2.00 -1.63
CA TYR A 581 -0.25 -1.74 -3.02
C TYR A 581 -1.64 -1.11 -3.06
N LEU A 582 -1.75 0.06 -3.68
CA LEU A 582 -3.03 0.75 -3.79
C LEU A 582 -4.02 -0.04 -4.64
N SER A 583 -5.23 -0.21 -4.09
CA SER A 583 -6.34 -0.93 -4.73
C SER A 583 -7.39 0.03 -5.30
N ILE A 584 -6.96 1.14 -5.89
CA ILE A 584 -7.83 2.18 -6.44
C ILE A 584 -7.88 2.08 -7.97
N ASP A 585 -9.04 1.73 -8.52
CA ASP A 585 -9.28 1.81 -9.97
C ASP A 585 -9.58 3.25 -10.44
N PHE A 586 -9.64 3.47 -11.75
CA PHE A 586 -9.87 4.80 -12.32
C PHE A 586 -11.21 5.43 -11.90
N VAL A 587 -12.27 4.62 -11.75
CA VAL A 587 -13.60 5.10 -11.41
C VAL A 587 -13.63 5.55 -9.95
N ASN A 588 -13.08 4.73 -9.06
CA ASN A 588 -12.94 5.04 -7.65
C ASN A 588 -12.02 6.26 -7.44
N ALA A 589 -10.94 6.39 -8.21
CA ALA A 589 -10.10 7.59 -8.18
C ALA A 589 -10.88 8.86 -8.57
N LEU A 590 -11.74 8.80 -9.59
CA LEU A 590 -12.59 9.94 -9.98
C LEU A 590 -13.63 10.27 -8.91
N HIS A 591 -14.30 9.27 -8.33
CA HIS A 591 -15.25 9.47 -7.23
C HIS A 591 -14.57 10.13 -6.03
N LEU A 592 -13.42 9.61 -5.64
CA LEU A 592 -12.63 10.09 -4.52
C LEU A 592 -12.18 11.55 -4.73
N LEU A 593 -11.84 11.94 -5.95
CA LEU A 593 -11.43 13.32 -6.29
C LEU A 593 -12.60 14.25 -6.66
N SER A 594 -13.84 13.75 -6.72
CA SER A 594 -15.00 14.50 -7.22
C SER A 594 -15.28 15.81 -6.46
N PRO A 595 -15.12 15.92 -5.12
CA PRO A 595 -15.31 17.20 -4.43
C PRO A 595 -14.28 18.24 -4.87
N LEU A 596 -13.05 17.81 -5.12
CA LEU A 596 -11.98 18.69 -5.56
C LEU A 596 -12.23 19.17 -7.00
N PHE A 597 -12.68 18.29 -7.89
CA PHE A 597 -13.12 18.69 -9.23
C PHE A 597 -14.26 19.71 -9.18
N ALA A 598 -15.25 19.52 -8.32
CA ALA A 598 -16.36 20.46 -8.15
C ALA A 598 -15.88 21.83 -7.64
N PHE A 599 -15.00 21.85 -6.64
CA PHE A 599 -14.39 23.07 -6.12
C PHE A 599 -13.58 23.81 -7.20
N CYS A 600 -12.70 23.10 -7.91
CA CYS A 600 -11.88 23.66 -8.99
C CYS A 600 -12.74 24.20 -10.14
N PHE A 601 -13.86 23.55 -10.45
CA PHE A 601 -14.81 24.03 -11.46
C PHE A 601 -15.49 25.35 -11.04
N LEU A 602 -15.96 25.44 -9.79
CA LEU A 602 -16.53 26.68 -9.25
C LEU A 602 -15.50 27.82 -9.21
N LEU A 603 -14.26 27.51 -8.84
CA LEU A 603 -13.15 28.47 -8.86
C LEU A 603 -12.88 28.98 -10.27
N ALA A 604 -12.88 28.11 -11.28
CA ALA A 604 -12.72 28.50 -12.68
C ALA A 604 -13.84 29.43 -13.17
N LEU A 605 -15.10 29.15 -12.79
CA LEU A 605 -16.24 30.01 -13.11
C LEU A 605 -16.11 31.38 -12.43
N GLY A 606 -15.76 31.41 -11.14
CA GLY A 606 -15.52 32.64 -10.40
C GLY A 606 -14.44 33.50 -11.05
N LEU A 607 -13.32 32.88 -11.41
CA LEU A 607 -12.19 33.57 -12.04
C LEU A 607 -12.54 34.14 -13.42
N LYS A 608 -13.42 33.46 -14.18
CA LYS A 608 -13.88 33.88 -15.51
C LYS A 608 -14.92 35.00 -15.46
N TYR A 609 -15.86 34.97 -14.52
CA TYR A 609 -17.03 35.87 -14.52
C TYR A 609 -17.00 36.96 -13.43
N ARG A 610 -16.16 36.81 -12.39
CA ARG A 610 -16.10 37.68 -11.21
C ARG A 610 -14.65 37.83 -10.69
N THR A 611 -13.71 38.13 -11.59
CA THR A 611 -12.27 38.14 -11.28
C THR A 611 -11.89 39.09 -10.14
N ASP A 612 -12.37 40.34 -10.13
CA ASP A 612 -12.04 41.32 -9.08
C ASP A 612 -12.51 40.88 -7.69
N LEU A 613 -13.72 40.30 -7.61
CA LEU A 613 -14.25 39.74 -6.36
C LEU A 613 -13.37 38.60 -5.86
N MET A 614 -12.92 37.73 -6.77
CA MET A 614 -12.09 36.58 -6.43
C MET A 614 -10.70 36.98 -5.96
N VAL A 615 -10.06 37.95 -6.63
CA VAL A 615 -8.79 38.52 -6.18
C VAL A 615 -8.95 39.14 -4.79
N ASN A 616 -9.99 39.93 -4.54
CA ASN A 616 -10.21 40.54 -3.23
C ASN A 616 -10.46 39.51 -2.12
N ALA A 617 -11.28 38.48 -2.38
CA ALA A 617 -11.54 37.39 -1.45
C ALA A 617 -10.26 36.62 -1.12
N PHE A 618 -9.44 36.34 -2.14
CA PHE A 618 -8.15 35.67 -1.98
C PHE A 618 -7.17 36.46 -1.11
N LEU A 619 -7.07 37.78 -1.33
CA LEU A 619 -6.20 38.64 -0.54
C LEU A 619 -6.68 38.79 0.91
N LEU A 620 -7.99 38.81 1.14
CA LEU A 620 -8.56 38.80 2.49
C LEU A 620 -8.23 37.50 3.21
N PHE A 621 -8.47 36.36 2.55
CA PHE A 621 -8.15 35.05 3.09
C PHE A 621 -6.67 34.94 3.49
N GLY A 622 -5.75 35.36 2.61
CA GLY A 622 -4.31 35.31 2.90
C GLY A 622 -3.90 36.16 4.10
N LYS A 623 -4.51 37.33 4.31
CA LYS A 623 -4.26 38.18 5.49
C LYS A 623 -4.78 37.56 6.78
N VAL A 624 -5.98 36.97 6.76
CA VAL A 624 -6.57 36.29 7.92
C VAL A 624 -5.69 35.11 8.31
N MET A 625 -5.23 34.33 7.33
CA MET A 625 -4.35 33.19 7.57
C MET A 625 -3.01 33.63 8.17
N ASP A 626 -2.34 34.63 7.57
CA ASP A 626 -1.06 35.16 8.10
C ASP A 626 -1.17 35.62 9.57
N ALA A 627 -2.26 36.32 9.91
CA ALA A 627 -2.53 36.74 11.28
C ALA A 627 -2.72 35.54 12.22
N PHE A 628 -3.50 34.55 11.80
CA PHE A 628 -3.75 33.33 12.58
C PHE A 628 -2.44 32.58 12.89
N ILE A 629 -1.61 32.32 11.88
CA ILE A 629 -0.34 31.58 12.03
C ILE A 629 0.58 32.27 13.06
N LYS A 630 0.72 33.59 12.94
CA LYS A 630 1.58 34.39 13.84
C LYS A 630 1.07 34.40 15.27
N LEU A 631 -0.24 34.51 15.47
CA LEU A 631 -0.85 34.50 16.80
C LEU A 631 -0.71 33.13 17.48
N VAL A 632 -0.95 32.04 16.74
CA VAL A 632 -0.76 30.67 17.26
C VAL A 632 0.71 30.45 17.63
N LEU A 633 1.65 30.82 16.76
CA LEU A 633 3.07 30.69 17.05
C LEU A 633 3.46 31.47 18.31
N ALA A 634 3.03 32.72 18.44
CA ALA A 634 3.29 33.54 19.63
C ALA A 634 2.72 32.88 20.90
N ALA A 635 1.48 32.37 20.84
CA ALA A 635 0.86 31.68 21.96
C ALA A 635 1.62 30.40 22.35
N CYS A 636 2.09 29.62 21.37
CA CYS A 636 2.88 28.41 21.61
C CYS A 636 4.24 28.74 22.24
N ILE A 637 4.90 29.81 21.80
CA ILE A 637 6.16 30.28 22.40
C ILE A 637 5.93 30.68 23.87
N ILE A 638 4.89 31.48 24.14
CA ILE A 638 4.56 31.88 25.51
C ILE A 638 4.25 30.64 26.35
N GLN A 639 3.41 29.75 25.86
CA GLN A 639 3.07 28.51 26.55
C GLN A 639 4.31 27.68 26.88
N HIS A 640 5.22 27.49 25.92
CA HIS A 640 6.41 26.68 26.10
C HIS A 640 7.31 27.20 27.22
N PHE A 641 7.55 28.52 27.26
CA PHE A 641 8.46 29.10 28.25
C PHE A 641 7.83 29.42 29.60
N THR A 642 6.50 29.59 29.66
CA THR A 642 5.83 30.08 30.89
C THR A 642 4.81 29.12 31.47
N GLY A 643 4.32 28.16 30.69
CA GLY A 643 3.18 27.32 31.08
C GLY A 643 1.88 28.11 31.34
N LEU A 644 1.81 29.38 30.91
CA LEU A 644 0.78 30.33 31.31
C LEU A 644 -0.63 29.82 30.98
N PHE A 645 -0.85 29.30 29.77
CA PHE A 645 -2.20 28.91 29.34
C PHE A 645 -2.63 27.60 30.01
N THR A 646 -1.75 26.63 30.19
CA THR A 646 -2.07 25.43 30.99
C THR A 646 -2.41 25.80 32.43
N THR A 647 -1.71 26.77 33.01
CA THR A 647 -1.95 27.23 34.38
C THR A 647 -3.29 27.97 34.50
N LEU A 648 -3.63 28.82 33.52
CA LEU A 648 -4.87 29.60 33.53
C LEU A 648 -6.12 28.80 33.17
N PHE A 649 -6.02 27.88 32.21
CA PHE A 649 -7.18 27.18 31.63
C PHE A 649 -7.24 25.68 31.97
N GLY A 650 -6.23 25.14 32.67
CA GLY A 650 -6.16 23.73 33.07
C GLY A 650 -5.86 22.75 31.93
N HIS A 651 -5.81 23.22 30.68
CA HIS A 651 -5.53 22.41 29.49
C HIS A 651 -4.86 23.25 28.40
N TRP A 652 -4.25 22.58 27.42
CA TRP A 652 -3.62 23.21 26.26
C TRP A 652 -4.05 22.49 24.99
N ILE A 653 -4.43 23.25 23.96
CA ILE A 653 -5.14 22.74 22.77
C ILE A 653 -4.26 22.65 21.52
N PHE A 654 -3.05 23.21 21.56
CA PHE A 654 -2.11 23.21 20.44
C PHE A 654 -1.02 22.16 20.65
N ASP A 655 -0.49 21.64 19.54
CA ASP A 655 0.63 20.71 19.59
C ASP A 655 1.95 21.40 19.99
N PRO A 656 2.90 20.68 20.61
CA PRO A 656 4.23 21.18 20.88
C PRO A 656 5.00 21.57 19.62
N LEU A 657 5.86 22.58 19.73
CA LEU A 657 6.74 23.01 18.63
C LEU A 657 7.98 22.12 18.46
N PHE A 658 8.41 21.45 19.54
CA PHE A 658 9.60 20.61 19.62
C PHE A 658 9.21 19.13 19.61
N ALA A 659 10.07 18.27 19.06
CA ALA A 659 9.90 16.83 19.14
C ALA A 659 9.84 16.32 20.59
N ASP A 660 9.08 15.26 20.79
CA ASP A 660 8.91 14.57 22.06
C ASP A 660 8.91 13.04 21.89
N GLU A 661 8.73 12.28 22.96
CA GLU A 661 8.72 10.81 22.92
C GLU A 661 7.58 10.23 22.07
N LYS A 662 6.51 11.01 21.80
CA LYS A 662 5.36 10.56 21.02
C LYS A 662 5.53 10.86 19.53
N GLU A 663 6.15 11.99 19.21
CA GLU A 663 6.33 12.44 17.83
C GLU A 663 7.70 13.11 17.64
N LEU A 664 8.52 12.48 16.80
CA LEU A 664 9.89 12.91 16.49
C LEU A 664 9.94 13.99 15.40
N TYR A 665 8.86 14.20 14.66
CA TYR A 665 8.80 15.13 13.52
C TYR A 665 7.85 16.30 13.78
N ARG A 666 8.30 17.28 14.57
CA ARG A 666 7.56 18.52 14.87
C ARG A 666 8.09 19.72 14.07
N ALA A 667 7.52 20.90 14.32
CA ALA A 667 7.72 22.09 13.49
C ALA A 667 9.20 22.50 13.35
N ILE A 668 9.97 22.40 14.42
CA ILE A 668 11.39 22.80 14.43
C ILE A 668 12.23 21.80 13.64
N GLU A 669 12.03 20.51 13.87
CA GLU A 669 12.77 19.42 13.23
C GLU A 669 12.51 19.40 11.73
N ILE A 670 11.25 19.58 11.31
CA ILE A 670 10.90 19.62 9.89
C ILE A 670 11.45 20.89 9.22
N ALA A 671 11.34 22.06 9.85
CA ALA A 671 11.89 23.30 9.27
C ALA A 671 13.42 23.24 9.13
N GLY A 672 14.12 22.68 10.13
CA GLY A 672 15.56 22.44 10.06
C GLY A 672 15.92 21.46 8.95
N TYR A 673 15.17 20.37 8.81
CA TYR A 673 15.36 19.39 7.75
C TYR A 673 15.20 20.00 6.34
N ILE A 674 14.13 20.78 6.12
CA ILE A 674 13.91 21.49 4.85
C ILE A 674 15.09 22.42 4.54
N GLY A 675 15.55 23.20 5.52
CA GLY A 675 16.69 24.09 5.33
C GLY A 675 18.00 23.39 4.95
N ILE A 676 18.28 22.24 5.56
CA ILE A 676 19.47 21.44 5.23
C ILE A 676 19.39 20.91 3.78
N MET A 677 18.19 20.49 3.34
CA MET A 677 17.98 20.04 1.95
C MET A 677 18.08 21.21 0.95
N LEU A 678 17.58 22.39 1.31
CA LEU A 678 17.69 23.61 0.51
C LEU A 678 19.13 24.06 0.32
N ALA A 679 19.98 23.88 1.34
CA ALA A 679 21.40 24.18 1.25
C ALA A 679 22.12 23.38 0.15
N GLY A 680 21.62 22.19 -0.21
CA GLY A 680 22.10 21.44 -1.37
C GLY A 680 21.38 21.78 -2.68
N THR A 681 20.06 21.96 -2.60
CA THR A 681 19.20 22.18 -3.76
C THR A 681 19.51 23.52 -4.44
N PHE A 682 19.64 24.62 -3.69
CA PHE A 682 19.90 25.95 -4.27
C PHE A 682 21.20 26.02 -5.07
N PRO A 683 22.35 25.49 -4.59
CA PRO A 683 23.55 25.34 -5.40
C PRO A 683 23.33 24.56 -6.71
N ILE A 684 22.61 23.44 -6.67
CA ILE A 684 22.30 22.67 -7.89
C ILE A 684 21.46 23.49 -8.87
N CYS A 685 20.47 24.23 -8.38
CA CYS A 685 19.64 25.09 -9.22
C CYS A 685 20.43 26.24 -9.83
N TYR A 686 21.40 26.81 -9.11
CA TYR A 686 22.34 27.78 -9.65
C TYR A 686 23.22 27.19 -10.75
N LEU A 687 23.76 25.97 -10.55
CA LEU A 687 24.52 25.27 -11.57
C LEU A 687 23.64 24.97 -12.79
N PHE A 688 22.43 24.49 -12.60
CA PHE A 688 21.47 24.24 -13.66
C PHE A 688 21.16 25.54 -14.43
N GLN A 689 20.92 26.66 -13.74
CA GLN A 689 20.73 27.96 -14.37
C GLN A 689 21.95 28.39 -15.19
N LYS A 690 23.17 28.17 -14.67
CA LYS A 690 24.40 28.58 -15.33
C LYS A 690 24.69 27.75 -16.58
N TYR A 691 24.46 26.44 -16.53
CA TYR A 691 24.87 25.50 -17.58
C TYR A 691 23.73 25.07 -18.54
N CYS A 692 22.46 25.22 -18.16
CA CYS A 692 21.30 24.78 -18.95
C CYS A 692 20.50 25.91 -19.63
N GLN A 693 21.11 27.09 -19.84
CA GLN A 693 20.42 28.28 -20.41
C GLN A 693 19.81 28.06 -21.81
N ARG A 694 20.38 27.19 -22.65
CA ARG A 694 19.90 26.93 -24.02
C ARG A 694 18.52 26.24 -24.04
N PRO A 695 18.31 25.10 -23.34
CA PRO A 695 16.98 24.50 -23.18
C PRO A 695 15.95 25.47 -22.60
N MET A 696 16.36 26.30 -21.64
CA MET A 696 15.47 27.28 -21.00
C MET A 696 14.94 28.32 -21.99
N LYS A 697 15.81 28.88 -22.84
CA LYS A 697 15.42 29.83 -23.89
C LYS A 697 14.50 29.20 -24.93
N PHE A 698 14.64 27.90 -25.21
CA PHE A 698 13.75 27.17 -26.11
C PHE A 698 12.31 27.08 -25.56
N ILE A 699 12.16 26.69 -24.29
CA ILE A 699 10.85 26.62 -23.62
C ILE A 699 10.22 28.02 -23.50
N GLY A 700 11.02 29.02 -23.12
CA GLY A 700 10.57 30.41 -23.01
C GLY A 700 9.95 30.96 -24.30
N ARG A 701 10.57 30.67 -25.45
CA ARG A 701 10.04 31.08 -26.77
C ARG A 701 8.69 30.44 -27.09
N ARG A 702 8.49 29.16 -26.75
CA ARG A 702 7.22 28.45 -27.00
C ARG A 702 6.06 29.00 -26.16
N LEU A 703 6.33 29.42 -24.91
CA LEU A 703 5.31 29.96 -23.99
C LEU A 703 5.14 31.49 -24.07
N LYS A 704 5.90 32.16 -24.96
CA LYS A 704 5.97 33.63 -25.08
C LYS A 704 6.38 34.33 -23.76
N LEU A 705 7.24 33.66 -22.98
CA LEU A 705 7.82 34.21 -21.75
C LEU A 705 8.99 35.16 -22.09
N SER A 706 9.21 36.17 -21.25
CA SER A 706 10.47 36.92 -21.27
C SER A 706 11.63 36.02 -20.80
N ASP A 707 12.88 36.45 -21.01
CA ASP A 707 14.06 35.73 -20.49
C ASP A 707 13.96 35.58 -18.96
N THR A 708 13.49 36.62 -18.25
CA THR A 708 13.24 36.59 -16.81
C THR A 708 12.10 35.64 -16.43
N GLY A 709 11.02 35.60 -17.23
CA GLY A 709 9.89 34.68 -17.02
C GLY A 709 10.27 33.21 -17.25
N ALA A 710 11.07 32.92 -18.28
CA ALA A 710 11.58 31.58 -18.55
C ALA A 710 12.52 31.11 -17.43
N LEU A 711 13.34 32.01 -16.89
CA LEU A 711 14.12 31.75 -15.69
C LEU A 711 13.25 31.45 -14.47
N GLY A 712 12.20 32.26 -14.25
CA GLY A 712 11.22 32.05 -13.18
C GLY A 712 10.61 30.64 -13.21
N MET A 713 10.17 30.16 -14.37
CA MET A 713 9.59 28.81 -14.51
C MET A 713 10.51 27.68 -14.07
N VAL A 714 11.82 27.80 -14.31
CA VAL A 714 12.79 26.80 -13.86
C VAL A 714 13.02 26.91 -12.37
N MET A 715 13.14 28.13 -11.85
CA MET A 715 13.33 28.37 -10.42
C MET A 715 12.16 27.86 -9.60
N VAL A 716 10.94 27.95 -10.12
CA VAL A 716 9.74 27.35 -9.51
C VAL A 716 9.94 25.86 -9.20
N LEU A 717 10.50 25.07 -10.13
CA LEU A 717 10.69 23.63 -9.93
C LEU A 717 11.53 23.32 -8.70
N ALA A 718 12.44 24.22 -8.34
CA ALA A 718 13.27 24.14 -7.15
C ALA A 718 12.53 24.67 -5.92
N ASN A 719 12.18 25.96 -5.93
CA ASN A 719 11.43 26.62 -4.88
C ASN A 719 10.85 27.93 -5.42
N ILE A 720 9.55 28.11 -5.25
CA ILE A 720 8.83 29.29 -5.74
C ILE A 720 9.24 30.61 -5.05
N ILE A 721 9.76 30.57 -3.81
CA ILE A 721 10.25 31.78 -3.12
C ILE A 721 11.34 32.48 -3.93
N ALA A 722 12.20 31.69 -4.59
CA ALA A 722 13.29 32.22 -5.39
C ALA A 722 12.79 33.09 -6.56
N VAL A 723 11.56 32.86 -7.02
CA VAL A 723 10.91 33.63 -8.09
C VAL A 723 10.44 35.00 -7.56
N PHE A 724 10.05 35.12 -6.30
CA PHE A 724 9.57 36.38 -5.71
C PHE A 724 10.61 37.50 -5.74
N HIS A 725 11.90 37.17 -5.71
CA HIS A 725 12.96 38.15 -5.91
C HIS A 725 13.01 38.71 -7.35
N LEU A 726 12.57 37.92 -8.34
CA LEU A 726 12.52 38.32 -9.75
C LEU A 726 11.24 39.06 -10.12
N PHE A 727 10.19 38.98 -9.28
CA PHE A 727 8.87 39.55 -9.58
C PHE A 727 8.93 41.02 -9.98
N ALA A 728 9.73 41.84 -9.30
CA ALA A 728 9.84 43.27 -9.59
C ALA A 728 10.27 43.55 -11.04
N SER A 729 11.00 42.62 -11.66
CA SER A 729 11.53 42.71 -13.03
C SER A 729 10.71 41.93 -14.07
N MET A 730 9.63 41.26 -13.66
CA MET A 730 8.76 40.46 -14.52
C MET A 730 7.54 41.25 -15.00
N ARG A 731 7.07 40.95 -16.21
CA ARG A 731 5.78 41.43 -16.74
C ARG A 731 4.62 40.69 -16.06
N ALA A 732 3.43 41.29 -16.03
CA ALA A 732 2.24 40.68 -15.43
C ALA A 732 1.94 39.27 -15.95
N ARG A 733 2.08 39.05 -17.26
CA ARG A 733 1.94 37.71 -17.87
C ARG A 733 2.91 36.70 -17.26
N ASP A 734 4.19 37.06 -17.18
CA ASP A 734 5.23 36.15 -16.71
C ASP A 734 5.04 35.82 -15.23
N LYS A 735 4.63 36.80 -14.41
CA LYS A 735 4.25 36.63 -12.99
C LYS A 735 3.14 35.59 -12.83
N VAL A 736 2.02 35.78 -13.52
CA VAL A 736 0.85 34.88 -13.41
C VAL A 736 1.19 33.47 -13.84
N LEU A 737 1.94 33.30 -14.94
CA LEU A 737 2.30 31.98 -15.43
C LEU A 737 3.27 31.25 -14.50
N CYS A 738 4.29 31.94 -13.94
CA CYS A 738 5.21 31.31 -12.99
C CYS A 738 4.49 30.87 -11.71
N VAL A 739 3.56 31.69 -11.19
CA VAL A 739 2.78 31.31 -10.02
C VAL A 739 1.85 30.14 -10.33
N ALA A 740 1.12 30.18 -11.44
CA ALA A 740 0.21 29.10 -11.82
C ALA A 740 0.96 27.77 -11.99
N PHE A 741 2.10 27.79 -12.67
CA PHE A 741 2.97 26.62 -12.79
C PHE A 741 3.40 26.12 -11.40
N GLY A 742 3.80 27.04 -10.51
CA GLY A 742 4.36 26.68 -9.22
C GLY A 742 3.38 26.19 -8.17
N ILE A 743 2.08 26.42 -8.31
CA ILE A 743 1.10 25.79 -7.41
C ILE A 743 1.29 24.26 -7.38
N CYS A 744 1.34 23.63 -8.56
CA CYS A 744 1.53 22.19 -8.67
C CYS A 744 2.99 21.78 -8.83
N ALA A 745 3.76 22.50 -9.64
CA ALA A 745 5.11 22.10 -10.02
C ALA A 745 6.22 22.59 -9.07
N GLN A 746 5.92 23.40 -8.05
CA GLN A 746 6.96 23.82 -7.12
C GLN A 746 7.59 22.65 -6.38
N ALA A 747 8.88 22.79 -6.07
CA ALA A 747 9.66 21.81 -5.33
C ALA A 747 9.65 20.39 -5.93
N THR A 748 9.25 20.25 -7.20
CA THR A 748 9.35 18.99 -7.97
C THR A 748 10.80 18.50 -8.05
N LEU A 749 11.75 19.44 -8.02
CA LEU A 749 13.20 19.21 -7.98
C LEU A 749 13.84 19.77 -6.70
N GLY A 750 13.05 19.95 -5.62
CA GLY A 750 13.49 20.56 -4.36
C GLY A 750 12.92 19.86 -3.13
N ASP A 751 12.34 20.62 -2.20
CA ASP A 751 11.98 20.13 -0.86
C ASP A 751 11.00 18.95 -0.86
N HIS A 752 9.96 18.99 -1.70
CA HIS A 752 9.03 17.87 -1.83
C HIS A 752 9.69 16.61 -2.41
N LEU A 753 10.67 16.75 -3.30
CA LEU A 753 11.42 15.63 -3.85
C LEU A 753 12.28 14.99 -2.76
N ALA A 754 12.97 15.81 -1.96
CA ALA A 754 13.71 15.35 -0.80
C ALA A 754 12.83 14.63 0.22
N PHE A 755 11.67 15.21 0.54
CA PHE A 755 10.69 14.61 1.45
C PHE A 755 10.17 13.28 0.90
N THR A 756 9.75 13.26 -0.37
CA THR A 756 9.24 12.04 -1.04
C THR A 756 10.30 10.95 -1.08
N ALA A 757 11.54 11.28 -1.44
CA ALA A 757 12.60 10.29 -1.53
C ALA A 757 12.93 9.65 -0.17
N ASN A 758 12.71 10.36 0.93
CA ASN A 758 12.94 9.84 2.27
C ASN A 758 11.76 9.04 2.82
N PHE A 759 10.53 9.51 2.65
CA PHE A 759 9.35 8.88 3.28
C PHE A 759 8.59 7.94 2.34
N GLN A 760 8.67 8.13 1.03
CA GLN A 760 7.99 7.33 0.01
C GLN A 760 8.84 7.25 -1.29
N PRO A 761 10.05 6.63 -1.25
CA PRO A 761 11.01 6.67 -2.37
C PRO A 761 10.44 6.12 -3.69
N THR A 762 9.59 5.11 -3.62
CA THR A 762 8.91 4.52 -4.78
C THR A 762 7.94 5.49 -5.46
N LEU A 763 7.46 6.51 -4.75
CA LEU A 763 6.52 7.52 -5.25
C LEU A 763 7.20 8.75 -5.87
N VAL A 764 8.53 8.83 -5.88
CA VAL A 764 9.27 9.96 -6.45
C VAL A 764 8.83 10.26 -7.88
N LEU A 765 8.88 9.27 -8.78
CA LEU A 765 8.56 9.49 -10.19
C LEU A 765 7.07 9.79 -10.44
N PRO A 766 6.09 9.06 -9.86
CA PRO A 766 4.67 9.37 -10.02
C PRO A 766 4.32 10.77 -9.53
N ILE A 767 4.89 11.19 -8.39
CA ILE A 767 4.68 12.54 -7.85
C ILE A 767 5.32 13.58 -8.77
N MET A 768 6.56 13.37 -9.23
CA MET A 768 7.21 14.30 -10.15
C MET A 768 6.44 14.47 -11.45
N ALA A 769 5.99 13.36 -12.06
CA ALA A 769 5.21 13.38 -13.28
C ALA A 769 3.87 14.09 -13.10
N GLY A 770 3.12 13.77 -12.03
CA GLY A 770 1.84 14.41 -11.72
C GLY A 770 1.99 15.90 -11.45
N LYS A 771 2.97 16.32 -10.64
CA LYS A 771 3.27 17.72 -10.35
C LYS A 771 3.65 18.51 -11.60
N PHE A 772 4.54 17.98 -12.44
CA PHE A 772 4.98 18.65 -13.66
C PHE A 772 3.85 18.79 -14.68
N LEU A 773 3.09 17.71 -14.92
CA LEU A 773 1.97 17.71 -15.87
C LEU A 773 0.83 18.61 -15.39
N ALA A 774 0.51 18.59 -14.09
CA ALA A 774 -0.44 19.55 -13.51
C ALA A 774 0.04 20.98 -13.64
N GLY A 775 1.33 21.26 -13.42
CA GLY A 775 1.91 22.59 -13.69
C GLY A 775 1.73 23.02 -15.15
N ALA A 776 1.95 22.12 -16.11
CA ALA A 776 1.72 22.41 -17.53
C ALA A 776 0.24 22.70 -17.82
N ILE A 777 -0.68 21.95 -17.21
CA ILE A 777 -2.13 22.20 -17.27
C ILE A 777 -2.47 23.55 -16.64
N ALA A 778 -1.89 23.90 -15.49
CA ALA A 778 -2.07 25.20 -14.84
C ALA A 778 -1.64 26.36 -15.74
N VAL A 779 -0.51 26.23 -16.44
CA VAL A 779 -0.05 27.23 -17.41
C VAL A 779 -1.06 27.37 -18.55
N ALA A 780 -1.58 26.26 -19.08
CA ALA A 780 -2.61 26.31 -20.11
C ALA A 780 -3.87 27.04 -19.62
N ILE A 781 -4.39 26.67 -18.43
CA ILE A 781 -5.55 27.31 -17.80
C ILE A 781 -5.30 28.81 -17.61
N ALA A 782 -4.14 29.18 -17.06
CA ALA A 782 -3.77 30.57 -16.80
C ALA A 782 -3.69 31.39 -18.10
N ILE A 783 -3.18 30.84 -19.19
CA ILE A 783 -3.14 31.51 -20.51
C ILE A 783 -4.55 31.88 -20.98
N PHE A 784 -5.54 31.01 -20.77
CA PHE A 784 -6.91 31.23 -21.22
C PHE A 784 -7.76 32.10 -20.29
N ILE A 785 -7.57 31.96 -18.97
CA ILE A 785 -8.46 32.60 -17.98
C ILE A 785 -7.79 33.83 -17.33
N SER A 786 -6.59 33.68 -16.78
CA SER A 786 -5.96 34.69 -15.91
C SER A 786 -5.12 35.74 -16.64
N VAL A 787 -4.38 35.33 -17.68
CA VAL A 787 -3.45 36.22 -18.40
C VAL A 787 -4.15 37.40 -19.08
N PRO A 788 -5.31 37.25 -19.75
CA PRO A 788 -6.01 38.39 -20.35
C PRO A 788 -6.33 39.49 -19.31
N GLU A 789 -6.80 39.09 -18.13
CA GLU A 789 -7.13 40.05 -17.07
C GLU A 789 -5.86 40.65 -16.43
N ALA A 790 -4.79 39.86 -16.26
CA ALA A 790 -3.51 40.35 -15.76
C ALA A 790 -2.93 41.46 -16.66
N GLN A 791 -3.01 41.29 -17.98
CA GLN A 791 -2.55 42.29 -18.94
C GLN A 791 -3.45 43.54 -18.91
N ARG A 792 -4.76 43.37 -18.74
CA ARG A 792 -5.70 44.49 -18.56
C ARG A 792 -5.40 45.29 -17.29
N MET A 793 -5.09 44.61 -16.18
CA MET A 793 -4.69 45.25 -14.91
C MET A 793 -3.34 45.97 -15.02
N GLU A 794 -2.37 45.41 -15.75
CA GLU A 794 -1.06 46.05 -16.00
C GLU A 794 -1.20 47.34 -16.84
N GLN A 795 -2.07 47.32 -17.85
CA GLN A 795 -2.36 48.50 -18.67
C GLN A 795 -3.05 49.61 -17.88
N LYS A 796 -4.01 49.26 -17.01
CA LYS A 796 -4.67 50.23 -16.11
C LYS A 796 -3.67 50.90 -15.17
N ASP A 797 -2.80 50.13 -14.52
CA ASP A 797 -1.77 50.68 -13.62
C ASP A 797 -0.82 51.63 -14.35
N ALA A 798 -0.43 51.30 -15.59
CA ALA A 798 0.43 52.15 -16.41
C ALA A 798 -0.25 53.47 -16.80
N GLN A 799 -1.56 53.45 -17.07
CA GLN A 799 -2.36 54.65 -17.36
C GLN A 799 -2.50 55.53 -16.11
N SER A 800 -2.80 54.95 -14.95
CA SER A 800 -2.92 55.68 -13.68
C SER A 800 -1.59 56.28 -13.20
N ALA A 801 -0.45 55.64 -13.49
CA ALA A 801 0.87 56.21 -13.20
C ALA A 801 1.21 57.41 -14.11
N GLY A 802 0.75 57.38 -15.38
CA GLY A 802 0.96 58.46 -16.35
C GLY A 802 0.19 59.76 -16.04
N GLU A 803 -0.95 59.68 -15.36
CA GLU A 803 -1.76 60.84 -14.97
C GLU A 803 -1.24 61.57 -13.71
N SER A 804 -0.22 61.03 -13.03
CA SER A 804 0.29 61.55 -11.74
C SER A 804 1.53 62.46 -11.81
N SER A 805 1.97 62.86 -13.02
CA SER A 805 3.07 63.84 -13.19
C SER A 805 2.51 65.24 -13.47
N PRO A 806 2.61 66.23 -12.56
CA PRO A 806 2.26 67.61 -12.88
C PRO A 806 3.34 68.22 -13.78
N GLU A 807 2.89 68.85 -14.87
CA GLU A 807 3.68 69.77 -15.67
C GLU A 807 4.35 70.83 -14.79
N THR A 808 5.69 70.83 -14.73
CA THR A 808 6.45 72.04 -14.47
C THR A 808 7.13 72.44 -15.77
N GLY A 809 6.54 73.42 -16.43
CA GLY A 809 7.09 74.02 -17.64
C GLY A 809 8.45 74.68 -17.40
N MET A 810 9.36 74.46 -18.33
CA MET A 810 10.37 75.45 -18.70
C MET A 810 10.53 75.46 -20.21
N THR A 811 10.34 76.66 -20.74
CA THR A 811 10.47 77.14 -22.11
C THR A 811 11.81 76.75 -22.76
N PRO A 812 11.86 76.48 -24.08
CA PRO A 812 13.11 76.23 -24.78
C PRO A 812 13.80 77.56 -25.15
N GLN A 813 14.94 77.87 -24.53
CA GLN A 813 15.87 78.87 -25.06
C GLN A 813 16.63 78.27 -26.25
N ARG A 814 16.34 78.82 -27.44
CA ARG A 814 17.25 78.82 -28.60
C ARG A 814 18.48 79.66 -28.26
N THR A 815 19.69 79.18 -28.52
CA THR A 815 20.60 79.75 -29.56
C THR A 815 21.96 79.05 -29.59
N GLN A 816 22.37 78.80 -30.86
CA GLN A 816 23.72 78.65 -31.44
C GLN A 816 24.56 77.41 -31.13
#